data_AF-A0A8J5Y7L9-F1
#
_entry.id   AF-A0A8J5Y7L9-F1
#
_cell.length_a   1.000
_cell.length_b   1.000
_cell.length_c   1.000
_cell.angle_alpha   90.00
_cell.angle_beta   90.00
_cell.angle_gamma   90.00
#
_symmetry.space_group_name_H-M   'P 1'
#
loop_
_entity.id
_entity.type
_entity.pdbx_description
1 polymer ?
#
loop_
_entity_poly.entity_id
_entity_poly.type
_entity_poly.pdbx_seq_one_letter_code
_entity_poly.pdbx_strand_id
1 'polypeptide(L)'
;MPELRSGARRSKHLDDLQPPPQPVEQVENWVLPAQNRTRRRVGGRGRGNAAGVAKGPSAAVPTRPTAAGRGRGIRLIDLDPEPCQVLPQAEPLAAAGPAFNRVEVVADKDIAMEGRSADKIVGVEEEASTTPVPETVQVGNSPVYRLERKLGKGGFGQVYVGRRTSGGSDRIGPDAIEVALKLEHRNSKGCNYGPPYEWQVYNSLNGCYGIPSVHYKGRQGDFYILVMDMLGPSLWDVWNSLGQSMSPNMAACIAMEAISILEKLHLKGFVHGDVKPENFLLGLPGSADEKKLYLIDLGLASRWKDAQSGQHVDYDQRPDVFRGTIRYASVHAHLGRTGSRRDDLESLAYTLIFLIKGRLPWQGYQGDNKSFLVCKKKMATSPELMCCFCPAPFKQFLEAVTNMKFDEEPNYAKLISFFENLIEPCTPLRPIRIDGALKVGQKRGRLVINLEEDEQPKKKIRLGSPATQWISVYNARCPMKQRYHYNVADSRLRQHVEKGNEDGLFISCVASAANLWALIMDAGTGFSSQVYELSTVFLHKDWIMEQWEKNYYISSIAGAINGSSLVVMSKGTPYTQQSYKLSESFPFKWINKKWKEGFHVTSMTTAGNCWGVVMSRNSGFSDQVVELDFLYPSEGIHRRWESGYRITSMAATADQAAFILSIPKRKMMDETQETLRTSAFPSTHVKEKWAKNQYLASICYGRTVWSWWETGSEILKNHSNVVGRGSMEKSAVLAGYVTWRMAHSSSNIDDDGGGDGNVVSEDSGKIVTIEKQEFSSKRMVQNALLVFVDMASGKYLWRNFKNSE
;
A
#
# COMPACT_ATOMS: atom_id res chain seq x y z
N MET A 1 -3.64 -1.23 29.42
CA MET A 1 -4.46 0.02 29.48
C MET A 1 -4.17 0.72 30.79
N PRO A 2 -4.52 2.00 30.93
CA PRO A 2 -5.57 2.33 31.91
C PRO A 2 -6.81 2.96 31.24
N GLU A 3 -7.91 3.02 31.99
CA GLU A 3 -9.18 3.60 31.55
C GLU A 3 -9.45 5.00 32.14
N LEU A 4 -10.63 5.53 31.83
CA LEU A 4 -11.08 6.90 32.12
C LEU A 4 -11.30 7.15 33.61
N ARG A 5 -11.02 8.37 34.08
CA ARG A 5 -11.72 8.93 35.25
C ARG A 5 -12.96 9.67 34.79
N SER A 6 -14.10 9.31 35.37
CA SER A 6 -15.35 10.05 35.24
C SER A 6 -15.90 10.38 36.63
N GLY A 7 -16.35 11.62 36.78
CA GLY A 7 -17.11 12.10 37.92
C GLY A 7 -16.43 13.16 38.78
N ALA A 8 -17.18 13.94 39.57
CA ALA A 8 -18.61 14.27 39.50
C ALA A 8 -18.90 15.33 40.57
N ARG A 9 -19.60 16.42 40.24
CA ARG A 9 -20.31 17.27 41.22
C ARG A 9 -21.32 18.18 40.52
N ARG A 10 -22.61 17.97 40.80
CA ARG A 10 -23.69 18.94 40.59
C ARG A 10 -24.66 18.80 41.76
N SER A 11 -24.77 19.84 42.58
CA SER A 11 -25.81 20.00 43.58
C SER A 11 -27.08 20.57 42.95
N LYS A 12 -28.22 20.34 43.61
CA LYS A 12 -29.43 21.16 43.47
C LYS A 12 -29.29 22.39 44.40
N HIS A 13 -30.12 23.45 44.40
CA HIS A 13 -31.40 23.73 43.75
C HIS A 13 -31.62 25.27 43.72
N LEU A 14 -32.80 25.68 43.23
CA LEU A 14 -33.49 26.99 43.37
C LEU A 14 -33.09 28.16 42.42
N ASP A 15 -34.07 28.43 41.53
CA ASP A 15 -34.85 29.66 41.39
C ASP A 15 -34.36 30.91 40.65
N ASP A 16 -35.37 31.60 40.10
CA ASP A 16 -35.39 32.67 39.11
C ASP A 16 -34.72 33.99 39.52
N LEU A 17 -34.27 34.75 38.52
CA LEU A 17 -34.74 36.14 38.28
C LEU A 17 -34.19 36.69 36.95
N GLN A 18 -35.05 37.31 36.12
CA GLN A 18 -34.62 38.09 34.95
C GLN A 18 -34.27 39.54 35.34
N PRO A 19 -33.15 40.10 34.84
CA PRO A 19 -32.99 41.54 34.69
C PRO A 19 -33.59 42.03 33.34
N PRO A 20 -34.17 43.25 33.27
CA PRO A 20 -34.79 43.79 32.05
C PRO A 20 -33.78 44.53 31.14
N PRO A 21 -34.08 44.68 29.84
CA PRO A 21 -33.38 45.61 28.95
C PRO A 21 -33.87 47.06 29.13
N GLN A 22 -33.00 48.03 28.82
CA GLN A 22 -33.31 49.47 28.77
C GLN A 22 -32.87 50.08 27.42
N PRO A 23 -33.27 51.33 27.08
CA PRO A 23 -34.02 51.58 25.84
C PRO A 23 -33.20 52.02 24.60
N VAL A 24 -33.92 52.40 23.55
CA VAL A 24 -33.47 52.64 22.17
C VAL A 24 -33.76 54.08 21.73
N GLU A 25 -32.79 54.71 21.06
CA GLU A 25 -33.00 55.78 20.06
C GLU A 25 -32.32 55.27 18.77
N GLN A 26 -33.02 54.87 17.70
CA GLN A 26 -33.88 55.63 16.76
C GLN A 26 -33.12 56.54 15.79
N VAL A 27 -32.90 56.02 14.56
CA VAL A 27 -33.08 56.78 13.30
C VAL A 27 -33.73 55.86 12.26
N GLU A 28 -34.90 56.30 11.80
CA GLU A 28 -35.60 56.16 10.50
C GLU A 28 -35.13 55.21 9.36
N ASN A 29 -35.96 54.85 8.37
CA ASN A 29 -37.42 54.52 8.30
C ASN A 29 -37.74 54.09 6.85
N TRP A 30 -38.43 52.97 6.60
CA TRP A 30 -39.09 52.69 5.30
C TRP A 30 -40.26 51.70 5.49
N VAL A 31 -41.36 51.93 4.77
CA VAL A 31 -42.70 51.37 5.08
C VAL A 31 -43.29 50.58 3.89
N LEU A 32 -44.03 49.51 4.20
CA LEU A 32 -44.76 48.65 3.25
C LEU A 32 -46.05 49.30 2.71
N PRO A 33 -46.71 48.69 1.70
CA PRO A 33 -48.13 48.39 1.94
C PRO A 33 -48.68 47.08 1.34
N ALA A 34 -49.37 46.31 2.21
CA ALA A 34 -50.71 45.73 2.07
C ALA A 34 -51.14 44.81 0.88
N GLN A 35 -52.22 44.04 1.12
CA GLN A 35 -52.90 43.12 0.20
C GLN A 35 -54.34 43.59 -0.10
N ASN A 36 -54.92 43.28 -1.27
CA ASN A 36 -56.27 42.66 -1.35
C ASN A 36 -56.74 42.11 -2.73
N ARG A 37 -57.87 41.39 -2.71
CA ARG A 37 -58.48 40.47 -3.72
C ARG A 37 -59.22 41.14 -4.92
N THR A 38 -59.47 40.41 -6.02
CA THR A 38 -60.81 39.81 -6.41
C THR A 38 -60.94 39.24 -7.87
N ARG A 39 -61.97 38.36 -8.09
CA ARG A 39 -62.55 37.78 -9.36
C ARG A 39 -61.70 36.71 -10.10
N ARG A 40 -62.19 35.49 -10.44
CA ARG A 40 -63.27 34.99 -11.37
C ARG A 40 -62.96 35.28 -12.85
N ARG A 41 -63.10 34.38 -13.85
CA ARG A 41 -63.77 33.05 -14.11
C ARG A 41 -62.92 32.33 -15.21
N VAL A 42 -62.97 31.07 -15.69
CA VAL A 42 -63.80 29.81 -15.74
C VAL A 42 -62.80 28.61 -15.49
N GLY A 43 -62.92 27.26 -15.58
CA GLY A 43 -63.86 26.18 -15.96
C GLY A 43 -63.40 25.39 -17.22
N GLY A 44 -63.44 24.04 -17.33
CA GLY A 44 -63.82 22.96 -16.40
C GLY A 44 -63.76 21.53 -17.00
N ARG A 45 -64.28 20.51 -16.26
CA ARG A 45 -64.30 19.02 -16.48
C ARG A 45 -63.02 18.25 -16.05
N GLY A 46 -63.06 17.08 -15.36
CA GLY A 46 -64.14 16.47 -14.52
C GLY A 46 -64.16 14.91 -14.45
N ARG A 47 -64.47 14.33 -13.26
CA ARG A 47 -64.57 12.88 -12.82
C ARG A 47 -63.26 12.26 -12.27
N GLY A 48 -63.20 11.47 -11.17
CA GLY A 48 -64.18 11.04 -10.11
C GLY A 48 -64.87 9.68 -10.35
N ASN A 49 -65.08 8.72 -9.42
CA ASN A 49 -64.85 8.52 -7.94
C ASN A 49 -64.59 7.00 -7.67
N ALA A 50 -64.08 6.41 -6.56
CA ALA A 50 -63.70 6.78 -5.18
C ALA A 50 -64.65 6.33 -4.01
N ALA A 51 -64.43 5.13 -3.41
CA ALA A 51 -64.96 4.61 -2.12
C ALA A 51 -64.22 3.31 -1.68
N GLY A 52 -64.11 2.86 -0.41
CA GLY A 52 -64.23 3.55 0.90
C GLY A 52 -65.15 2.91 1.97
N VAL A 53 -64.60 2.24 3.02
CA VAL A 53 -65.15 1.89 4.39
C VAL A 53 -64.13 0.94 5.09
N ALA A 54 -63.55 1.12 6.30
CA ALA A 54 -64.04 1.29 7.69
C ALA A 54 -64.45 -0.06 8.39
N LYS A 55 -64.18 -0.41 9.67
CA LYS A 55 -63.65 0.27 10.90
C LYS A 55 -63.01 -0.78 11.88
N GLY A 56 -62.37 -0.36 13.00
CA GLY A 56 -61.81 -1.22 14.09
C GLY A 56 -62.82 -1.55 15.23
N PRO A 57 -62.44 -1.73 16.53
CA PRO A 57 -61.12 -1.52 17.20
C PRO A 57 -60.69 -2.48 18.38
N SER A 58 -59.48 -2.25 18.94
CA SER A 58 -59.01 -2.36 20.36
C SER A 58 -59.29 -3.58 21.28
N ALA A 59 -58.26 -4.10 21.99
CA ALA A 59 -58.12 -4.01 23.49
C ALA A 59 -57.01 -4.88 24.15
N ALA A 60 -56.62 -4.46 25.36
CA ALA A 60 -56.09 -5.24 26.51
C ALA A 60 -54.62 -5.72 26.63
N VAL A 61 -54.11 -5.62 27.87
CA VAL A 61 -52.83 -6.14 28.43
C VAL A 61 -53.16 -6.87 29.73
N PRO A 62 -52.46 -7.97 30.09
CA PRO A 62 -52.33 -8.34 31.50
C PRO A 62 -50.92 -8.77 31.95
N THR A 63 -50.38 -8.01 32.91
CA THR A 63 -49.71 -8.44 34.16
C THR A 63 -48.73 -9.63 34.25
N ARG A 64 -47.60 -9.35 34.93
CA ARG A 64 -46.65 -10.28 35.58
C ARG A 64 -47.16 -10.79 36.95
N PRO A 65 -46.83 -12.03 37.36
CA PRO A 65 -46.67 -12.40 38.78
C PRO A 65 -45.22 -12.80 39.15
N THR A 66 -44.97 -13.17 40.41
CA THR A 66 -43.62 -13.16 41.03
C THR A 66 -43.25 -14.39 41.88
N ALA A 67 -41.96 -14.73 41.85
CA ALA A 67 -41.11 -15.26 42.95
C ALA A 67 -41.38 -16.65 43.58
N ALA A 68 -40.46 -17.60 43.32
CA ALA A 68 -39.79 -18.49 44.30
C ALA A 68 -38.70 -19.34 43.57
N GLY A 69 -37.55 -19.74 44.15
CA GLY A 69 -36.93 -19.31 45.42
C GLY A 69 -36.11 -20.40 46.14
N ARG A 70 -34.82 -20.59 45.81
CA ARG A 70 -33.73 -21.31 46.56
C ARG A 70 -32.44 -21.33 45.70
N GLY A 71 -31.21 -21.13 46.17
CA GLY A 71 -30.74 -20.57 47.45
C GLY A 71 -29.34 -21.04 47.87
N ARG A 72 -28.44 -20.11 48.29
CA ARG A 72 -27.06 -20.30 48.81
C ARG A 72 -25.99 -20.68 47.76
N GLY A 73 -24.71 -20.26 47.88
CA GLY A 73 -24.14 -19.29 48.82
C GLY A 73 -22.59 -19.21 48.83
N ILE A 74 -22.06 -17.99 48.69
CA ILE A 74 -20.75 -17.43 49.12
C ILE A 74 -19.63 -18.40 49.59
N ARG A 75 -18.45 -18.28 48.96
CA ARG A 75 -17.17 -18.02 49.67
C ARG A 75 -16.26 -17.09 48.88
N LEU A 76 -15.76 -16.06 49.56
CA LEU A 76 -14.59 -15.26 49.21
C LEU A 76 -13.46 -15.67 50.17
N ILE A 77 -12.20 -15.66 49.74
CA ILE A 77 -11.02 -15.67 50.62
C ILE A 77 -9.94 -14.80 49.97
N ASP A 78 -9.54 -13.74 50.66
CA ASP A 78 -8.40 -12.88 50.32
C ASP A 78 -7.11 -13.44 50.93
N LEU A 79 -5.95 -13.13 50.33
CA LEU A 79 -4.66 -13.00 51.04
C LEU A 79 -3.79 -11.93 50.36
N ASP A 80 -3.13 -11.12 51.19
CA ASP A 80 -2.33 -9.94 50.82
C ASP A 80 -0.85 -10.25 50.46
N PRO A 81 -0.11 -9.30 49.86
CA PRO A 81 1.33 -9.42 49.51
C PRO A 81 2.30 -8.90 50.61
N GLU A 82 3.59 -8.72 50.23
CA GLU A 82 4.77 -8.19 51.00
C GLU A 82 5.57 -9.20 51.86
N PRO A 83 6.89 -8.98 52.17
CA PRO A 83 7.91 -8.05 51.62
C PRO A 83 9.29 -8.73 51.28
N CYS A 84 10.33 -7.91 51.01
CA CYS A 84 11.67 -8.25 50.47
C CYS A 84 12.73 -8.85 51.45
N GLN A 85 13.84 -9.42 50.90
CA GLN A 85 15.23 -9.19 51.41
C GLN A 85 16.39 -9.58 50.43
N VAL A 86 17.66 -9.65 50.89
CA VAL A 86 18.90 -9.24 50.16
C VAL A 86 19.98 -10.35 49.94
N LEU A 87 20.86 -10.11 48.95
CA LEU A 87 22.15 -10.74 48.53
C LEU A 87 23.08 -11.33 49.64
N PRO A 88 23.98 -12.30 49.31
CA PRO A 88 25.36 -11.98 48.89
C PRO A 88 25.98 -12.88 47.77
N GLN A 89 27.31 -12.77 47.56
CA GLN A 89 28.09 -13.11 46.33
C GLN A 89 28.91 -14.43 46.39
N ALA A 90 29.36 -14.94 45.23
CA ALA A 90 30.70 -15.53 45.02
C ALA A 90 31.07 -15.65 43.50
N GLU A 91 32.37 -15.60 43.18
CA GLU A 91 33.03 -15.76 41.86
C GLU A 91 34.42 -16.43 42.10
N PRO A 92 35.30 -16.69 41.10
CA PRO A 92 35.17 -17.27 39.75
C PRO A 92 36.12 -18.51 39.58
N LEU A 93 36.35 -19.03 38.35
CA LEU A 93 37.71 -19.29 37.79
C LEU A 93 37.78 -20.08 36.45
N ALA A 94 38.79 -19.69 35.65
CA ALA A 94 39.64 -20.48 34.74
C ALA A 94 39.06 -21.19 33.48
N ALA A 95 39.93 -21.33 32.47
CA ALA A 95 39.62 -21.85 31.14
C ALA A 95 40.46 -23.09 30.79
N ALA A 96 39.92 -23.96 29.92
CA ALA A 96 40.71 -24.94 29.15
C ALA A 96 39.98 -25.41 27.88
N GLY A 97 40.78 -25.73 26.86
CA GLY A 97 40.50 -26.68 25.78
C GLY A 97 41.85 -27.34 25.41
N PRO A 98 42.04 -27.96 24.23
CA PRO A 98 41.07 -28.39 23.21
C PRO A 98 41.19 -29.92 22.90
N ALA A 99 40.45 -30.44 21.92
CA ALA A 99 40.74 -31.73 21.27
C ALA A 99 40.30 -31.75 19.80
N PHE A 100 40.97 -32.54 18.96
CA PHE A 100 40.75 -32.66 17.50
C PHE A 100 40.31 -34.07 17.11
N ASN A 101 39.45 -34.19 16.09
CA ASN A 101 39.69 -34.89 14.80
C ASN A 101 38.45 -34.70 13.90
N ARG A 102 38.50 -34.29 12.62
CA ARG A 102 39.22 -34.72 11.40
C ARG A 102 38.60 -35.94 10.68
N VAL A 103 38.14 -35.69 9.44
CA VAL A 103 38.16 -36.63 8.28
C VAL A 103 37.11 -37.77 8.37
N GLU A 104 36.48 -38.29 7.30
CA GLU A 104 36.68 -38.19 5.83
C GLU A 104 35.36 -37.98 5.04
N VAL A 105 35.44 -37.97 3.70
CA VAL A 105 34.29 -38.06 2.77
C VAL A 105 34.29 -39.43 2.09
N VAL A 106 33.19 -40.17 2.17
CA VAL A 106 32.88 -41.32 1.32
C VAL A 106 31.39 -41.27 0.95
N ALA A 107 31.05 -41.68 -0.27
CA ALA A 107 29.67 -41.82 -0.72
C ALA A 107 29.45 -43.24 -1.26
N ASP A 108 28.34 -43.89 -0.87
CA ASP A 108 27.71 -44.87 -1.74
C ASP A 108 26.21 -45.12 -1.43
N LYS A 109 25.50 -45.53 -2.50
CA LYS A 109 24.18 -46.16 -2.69
C LYS A 109 23.10 -46.21 -1.58
N ASP A 110 21.91 -45.82 -2.04
CA ASP A 110 20.56 -46.35 -1.78
C ASP A 110 20.37 -47.53 -0.80
N ILE A 111 19.62 -47.28 0.28
CA ILE A 111 18.65 -48.23 0.86
C ILE A 111 17.37 -47.45 1.22
N ALA A 112 16.21 -47.96 0.82
CA ALA A 112 14.92 -47.40 1.20
C ALA A 112 14.29 -48.19 2.37
N MET A 113 13.86 -47.50 3.42
CA MET A 113 12.82 -48.01 4.33
C MET A 113 12.12 -46.90 5.14
N GLU A 114 11.04 -47.29 5.83
CA GLU A 114 10.05 -46.38 6.41
C GLU A 114 10.54 -45.64 7.66
N GLY A 115 10.28 -44.33 7.72
CA GLY A 115 10.43 -43.52 8.94
C GLY A 115 9.08 -43.20 9.56
N ARG A 116 8.71 -43.87 10.66
CA ARG A 116 7.49 -43.51 11.43
C ARG A 116 7.61 -42.11 12.03
N SER A 117 6.49 -41.38 12.03
CA SER A 117 6.36 -40.14 12.79
C SER A 117 6.59 -40.40 14.28
N ALA A 118 7.34 -39.52 14.94
CA ALA A 118 7.48 -39.47 16.39
C ALA A 118 6.83 -38.17 16.90
N ASP A 119 6.03 -38.27 17.95
CA ASP A 119 5.07 -37.23 18.31
C ASP A 119 5.69 -35.92 18.80
N LYS A 120 5.05 -34.81 18.43
CA LYS A 120 5.11 -33.58 19.23
C LYS A 120 3.73 -33.29 19.78
N ILE A 121 3.67 -33.15 21.10
CA ILE A 121 2.46 -32.94 21.88
C ILE A 121 1.72 -31.72 21.35
N VAL A 122 0.51 -31.95 20.82
CA VAL A 122 -0.40 -30.90 20.36
C VAL A 122 -1.05 -30.25 21.59
N GLY A 123 -0.84 -28.95 21.77
CA GLY A 123 -1.72 -28.16 22.62
C GLY A 123 -3.11 -28.15 22.00
N VAL A 124 -4.12 -28.63 22.74
CA VAL A 124 -5.47 -28.82 22.21
C VAL A 124 -6.12 -27.47 21.89
N GLU A 125 -6.09 -27.07 20.62
CA GLU A 125 -7.12 -26.21 20.07
C GLU A 125 -8.42 -27.01 20.07
N GLU A 126 -9.48 -26.50 20.72
CA GLU A 126 -10.77 -27.19 20.77
C GLU A 126 -11.32 -27.37 19.35
N GLU A 127 -11.54 -28.61 18.92
CA GLU A 127 -12.24 -28.90 17.66
C GLU A 127 -13.70 -28.45 17.76
N ALA A 128 -13.94 -27.21 17.33
CA ALA A 128 -15.28 -26.65 17.26
C ALA A 128 -16.17 -27.51 16.36
N SER A 129 -17.10 -28.24 17.00
CA SER A 129 -18.06 -29.20 16.42
C SER A 129 -18.37 -28.94 14.95
N THR A 130 -17.84 -29.79 14.07
CA THR A 130 -18.04 -29.68 12.63
C THR A 130 -19.28 -30.47 12.20
N THR A 131 -20.31 -29.79 11.72
CA THR A 131 -21.47 -30.43 11.09
C THR A 131 -20.98 -31.32 9.93
N PRO A 132 -21.37 -32.61 9.87
CA PRO A 132 -20.90 -33.50 8.83
C PRO A 132 -21.34 -33.04 7.44
N VAL A 133 -20.46 -33.23 6.45
CA VAL A 133 -20.72 -32.88 5.05
C VAL A 133 -21.75 -33.86 4.47
N PRO A 134 -22.81 -33.41 3.78
CA PRO A 134 -23.87 -34.31 3.31
C PRO A 134 -23.40 -35.26 2.20
N GLU A 135 -23.71 -36.55 2.34
CA GLU A 135 -23.39 -37.61 1.35
C GLU A 135 -24.10 -37.44 0.00
N THR A 136 -25.24 -36.75 -0.01
CA THR A 136 -26.00 -36.43 -1.23
C THR A 136 -26.40 -34.96 -1.22
N VAL A 137 -26.31 -34.34 -2.39
CA VAL A 137 -26.56 -32.92 -2.62
C VAL A 137 -27.73 -32.73 -3.57
N GLN A 138 -28.70 -31.91 -3.18
CA GLN A 138 -29.77 -31.41 -4.05
C GLN A 138 -30.11 -29.97 -3.65
N VAL A 139 -30.12 -29.06 -4.62
CA VAL A 139 -30.33 -27.62 -4.39
C VAL A 139 -31.29 -27.01 -5.41
N GLY A 140 -32.43 -26.52 -4.93
CA GLY A 140 -33.51 -26.04 -5.79
C GLY A 140 -34.00 -27.16 -6.71
N ASN A 141 -34.03 -26.88 -8.01
CA ASN A 141 -34.48 -27.83 -9.04
C ASN A 141 -33.33 -28.71 -9.59
N SER A 142 -32.20 -28.84 -8.89
CA SER A 142 -31.09 -29.66 -9.37
C SER A 142 -31.42 -31.16 -9.35
N PRO A 143 -30.73 -31.97 -10.18
CA PRO A 143 -30.59 -33.39 -9.92
C PRO A 143 -30.05 -33.67 -8.50
N VAL A 144 -30.24 -34.89 -8.03
CA VAL A 144 -29.53 -35.40 -6.85
C VAL A 144 -28.13 -35.84 -7.29
N TYR A 145 -27.11 -35.33 -6.60
CA TYR A 145 -25.71 -35.72 -6.80
C TYR A 145 -25.22 -36.46 -5.55
N ARG A 146 -24.55 -37.61 -5.72
CA ARG A 146 -23.78 -38.25 -4.65
C ARG A 146 -22.44 -37.54 -4.52
N LEU A 147 -22.06 -37.21 -3.28
CA LEU A 147 -20.73 -36.67 -2.99
C LEU A 147 -19.71 -37.80 -3.10
N GLU A 148 -18.65 -37.61 -3.88
CA GLU A 148 -17.57 -38.58 -4.04
C GLU A 148 -16.24 -38.00 -3.53
N ARG A 149 -15.12 -38.24 -4.23
CA ARG A 149 -13.80 -37.75 -3.84
C ARG A 149 -13.77 -36.24 -3.68
N LYS A 150 -13.01 -35.80 -2.67
CA LYS A 150 -12.68 -34.39 -2.47
C LYS A 150 -11.67 -33.94 -3.53
N LEU A 151 -11.92 -32.79 -4.16
CA LEU A 151 -11.01 -32.13 -5.09
C LEU A 151 -10.09 -31.13 -4.38
N GLY A 152 -10.57 -30.45 -3.33
CA GLY A 152 -9.76 -29.47 -2.62
C GLY A 152 -10.39 -28.89 -1.35
N LYS A 153 -9.61 -28.06 -0.64
CA LYS A 153 -10.05 -27.23 0.48
C LYS A 153 -9.45 -25.82 0.29
N GLY A 154 -10.30 -24.84 0.05
CA GLY A 154 -9.91 -23.43 -0.05
C GLY A 154 -9.97 -22.73 1.32
N GLY A 155 -9.74 -21.42 1.33
CA GLY A 155 -9.84 -20.59 2.54
C GLY A 155 -11.28 -20.37 3.05
N PHE A 156 -12.28 -20.64 2.20
CA PHE A 156 -13.70 -20.36 2.46
C PHE A 156 -14.57 -21.63 2.55
N GLY A 157 -14.22 -22.67 1.78
CA GLY A 157 -15.01 -23.90 1.66
C GLY A 157 -14.24 -25.09 1.11
N GLN A 158 -14.96 -26.15 0.77
CA GLN A 158 -14.44 -27.44 0.31
C GLN A 158 -15.03 -27.78 -1.06
N VAL A 159 -14.24 -28.40 -1.94
CA VAL A 159 -14.69 -28.80 -3.28
C VAL A 159 -14.64 -30.32 -3.41
N TYR A 160 -15.70 -30.91 -3.94
CA TYR A 160 -15.87 -32.35 -4.17
C TYR A 160 -16.35 -32.61 -5.60
N VAL A 161 -16.21 -33.84 -6.08
CA VAL A 161 -17.00 -34.31 -7.22
C VAL A 161 -18.40 -34.68 -6.74
N GLY A 162 -19.41 -34.19 -7.44
CA GLY A 162 -20.77 -34.71 -7.40
C GLY A 162 -21.01 -35.62 -8.59
N ARG A 163 -21.35 -36.89 -8.37
CA ARG A 163 -21.83 -37.78 -9.44
C ARG A 163 -23.35 -37.82 -9.43
N ARG A 164 -23.97 -37.51 -10.57
CA ARG A 164 -25.43 -37.51 -10.73
C ARG A 164 -26.00 -38.90 -10.50
N THR A 165 -27.05 -39.03 -9.68
CA THR A 165 -27.61 -40.35 -9.32
C THR A 165 -28.61 -40.89 -10.34
N SER A 166 -29.16 -40.04 -11.20
CA SER A 166 -30.18 -40.41 -12.19
C SER A 166 -30.18 -39.43 -13.38
N GLY A 167 -30.17 -39.99 -14.59
CA GLY A 167 -30.04 -39.26 -15.85
C GLY A 167 -28.64 -38.68 -16.09
N GLY A 168 -28.50 -37.98 -17.21
CA GLY A 168 -27.23 -37.40 -17.69
C GLY A 168 -26.50 -38.30 -18.68
N SER A 169 -26.29 -37.79 -19.89
CA SER A 169 -25.46 -38.38 -20.95
C SER A 169 -24.10 -37.69 -21.10
N ASP A 170 -23.98 -36.46 -20.58
CA ASP A 170 -23.00 -35.50 -21.04
C ASP A 170 -21.78 -35.42 -20.10
N ARG A 171 -20.67 -34.91 -20.63
CA ARG A 171 -19.41 -34.73 -19.88
C ARG A 171 -19.22 -33.34 -19.27
N ILE A 172 -20.01 -32.35 -19.71
CA ILE A 172 -19.89 -30.92 -19.38
C ILE A 172 -21.32 -30.33 -19.34
N GLY A 173 -21.57 -29.26 -18.57
CA GLY A 173 -22.86 -28.57 -18.56
C GLY A 173 -23.88 -29.09 -17.53
N PRO A 174 -25.11 -28.52 -17.53
CA PRO A 174 -26.09 -28.73 -16.46
C PRO A 174 -26.63 -30.17 -16.35
N ASP A 175 -26.50 -30.96 -17.42
CA ASP A 175 -26.89 -32.37 -17.46
C ASP A 175 -25.72 -33.36 -17.28
N ALA A 176 -24.51 -32.87 -16.98
CA ALA A 176 -23.32 -33.70 -16.84
C ALA A 176 -23.44 -34.81 -15.78
N ILE A 177 -22.75 -35.94 -16.04
CA ILE A 177 -22.68 -37.08 -15.13
C ILE A 177 -21.82 -36.75 -13.89
N GLU A 178 -20.73 -35.99 -14.06
CA GLU A 178 -19.89 -35.46 -12.97
C GLU A 178 -19.86 -33.93 -13.02
N VAL A 179 -20.01 -33.32 -11.84
CA VAL A 179 -19.96 -31.86 -11.62
C VAL A 179 -19.03 -31.55 -10.46
N ALA A 180 -18.47 -30.33 -10.42
CA ALA A 180 -17.78 -29.85 -9.23
C ALA A 180 -18.78 -29.22 -8.25
N LEU A 181 -18.71 -29.65 -6.98
CA LEU A 181 -19.55 -29.19 -5.88
C LEU A 181 -18.70 -28.39 -4.89
N LYS A 182 -18.88 -27.07 -4.81
CA LYS A 182 -18.25 -26.20 -3.81
C LYS A 182 -19.20 -25.99 -2.64
N LEU A 183 -18.81 -26.44 -1.45
CA LEU A 183 -19.59 -26.37 -0.21
C LEU A 183 -18.90 -25.42 0.78
N GLU A 184 -19.63 -24.40 1.23
CA GLU A 184 -19.20 -23.40 2.22
C GLU A 184 -20.15 -23.45 3.43
N HIS A 185 -19.59 -23.59 4.63
CA HIS A 185 -20.41 -23.68 5.85
C HIS A 185 -20.96 -22.30 6.23
N ARG A 186 -22.16 -22.24 6.84
CA ARG A 186 -22.81 -20.97 7.23
C ARG A 186 -21.97 -20.10 8.19
N ASN A 187 -21.06 -20.72 8.95
CA ASN A 187 -20.12 -20.03 9.84
C ASN A 187 -18.78 -19.66 9.15
N SER A 188 -18.58 -19.97 7.86
CA SER A 188 -17.38 -19.59 7.11
C SER A 188 -17.24 -18.07 7.00
N LYS A 189 -15.99 -17.58 6.95
CA LYS A 189 -15.69 -16.15 6.74
C LYS A 189 -16.34 -15.67 5.45
N GLY A 190 -17.27 -14.72 5.56
CA GLY A 190 -18.05 -14.19 4.42
C GLY A 190 -19.51 -14.68 4.37
N CYS A 191 -19.87 -15.74 5.11
CA CYS A 191 -21.24 -16.29 5.15
C CYS A 191 -22.14 -15.66 6.24
N ASN A 192 -21.58 -14.84 7.14
CA ASN A 192 -22.27 -14.28 8.32
C ASN A 192 -23.56 -13.48 8.03
N TYR A 193 -23.75 -13.02 6.79
CA TYR A 193 -24.87 -12.17 6.38
C TYR A 193 -25.71 -12.77 5.23
N GLY A 194 -25.49 -14.04 4.87
CA GLY A 194 -26.16 -14.69 3.75
C GLY A 194 -25.21 -15.58 2.94
N PRO A 195 -25.57 -15.93 1.69
CA PRO A 195 -24.68 -16.69 0.81
C PRO A 195 -23.37 -15.95 0.49
N PRO A 196 -22.28 -16.68 0.15
CA PRO A 196 -21.00 -16.09 -0.25
C PRO A 196 -21.12 -15.02 -1.34
N TYR A 197 -20.33 -13.94 -1.24
CA TYR A 197 -20.31 -12.87 -2.25
C TYR A 197 -19.99 -13.38 -3.66
N GLU A 198 -19.19 -14.44 -3.76
CA GLU A 198 -18.88 -15.17 -5.00
C GLU A 198 -20.13 -15.52 -5.83
N TRP A 199 -21.26 -15.81 -5.18
CA TRP A 199 -22.53 -16.11 -5.84
C TRP A 199 -23.09 -14.94 -6.65
N GLN A 200 -22.76 -13.70 -6.28
CA GLN A 200 -23.13 -12.46 -6.99
C GLN A 200 -22.16 -12.18 -8.15
N VAL A 201 -20.90 -12.56 -7.98
CA VAL A 201 -19.87 -12.48 -9.01
C VAL A 201 -20.18 -13.46 -10.14
N TYR A 202 -20.41 -14.75 -9.84
CA TYR A 202 -20.86 -15.73 -10.85
C TYR A 202 -22.18 -15.33 -11.54
N ASN A 203 -23.14 -14.71 -10.84
CA ASN A 203 -24.35 -14.18 -11.49
C ASN A 203 -24.04 -13.13 -12.58
N SER A 204 -22.93 -12.40 -12.46
CA SER A 204 -22.49 -11.40 -13.44
C SER A 204 -21.62 -11.98 -14.56
N LEU A 205 -21.00 -13.13 -14.30
CA LEU A 205 -19.96 -13.76 -15.13
C LEU A 205 -20.34 -15.12 -15.73
N ASN A 206 -21.52 -15.68 -15.46
CA ASN A 206 -21.94 -16.95 -16.07
C ASN A 206 -21.95 -16.80 -17.60
N GLY A 207 -21.34 -17.74 -18.33
CA GLY A 207 -21.12 -17.63 -19.77
C GLY A 207 -20.06 -16.60 -20.21
N CYS A 208 -19.25 -16.06 -19.28
CA CYS A 208 -18.06 -15.28 -19.61
C CYS A 208 -16.94 -16.19 -20.12
N TYR A 209 -16.15 -15.72 -21.08
CA TYR A 209 -15.05 -16.50 -21.65
C TYR A 209 -14.01 -16.85 -20.57
N GLY A 210 -13.65 -18.14 -20.47
CA GLY A 210 -12.68 -18.65 -19.51
C GLY A 210 -13.14 -18.67 -18.05
N ILE A 211 -14.44 -18.52 -17.76
CA ILE A 211 -15.02 -18.72 -16.43
C ILE A 211 -15.91 -19.97 -16.49
N PRO A 212 -15.81 -20.94 -15.56
CA PRO A 212 -16.68 -22.11 -15.55
C PRO A 212 -18.13 -21.73 -15.26
N SER A 213 -19.08 -22.50 -15.79
CA SER A 213 -20.50 -22.23 -15.60
C SER A 213 -20.95 -22.67 -14.20
N VAL A 214 -21.83 -21.90 -13.57
CA VAL A 214 -22.62 -22.36 -12.43
C VAL A 214 -23.99 -22.78 -12.95
N HIS A 215 -24.34 -24.05 -12.74
CA HIS A 215 -25.61 -24.64 -13.19
C HIS A 215 -26.72 -24.46 -12.14
N TYR A 216 -26.40 -24.78 -10.88
CA TYR A 216 -27.32 -24.72 -9.75
C TYR A 216 -26.64 -24.13 -8.52
N LYS A 217 -27.41 -23.53 -7.63
CA LYS A 217 -26.93 -23.08 -6.31
C LYS A 217 -28.06 -23.02 -5.30
N GLY A 218 -27.74 -23.27 -4.04
CA GLY A 218 -28.71 -23.26 -2.95
C GLY A 218 -28.08 -23.59 -1.60
N ARG A 219 -28.92 -23.77 -0.58
CA ARG A 219 -28.47 -24.13 0.77
C ARG A 219 -29.09 -25.48 1.16
N GLN A 220 -28.27 -26.39 1.68
CA GLN A 220 -28.71 -27.67 2.21
C GLN A 220 -28.07 -27.88 3.59
N GLY A 221 -28.92 -28.06 4.61
CA GLY A 221 -28.48 -27.98 6.01
C GLY A 221 -27.73 -26.67 6.28
N ASP A 222 -26.53 -26.79 6.84
CA ASP A 222 -25.65 -25.67 7.18
C ASP A 222 -24.69 -25.26 6.05
N PHE A 223 -24.80 -25.84 4.85
CA PHE A 223 -23.90 -25.55 3.73
C PHE A 223 -24.60 -24.73 2.63
N TYR A 224 -23.95 -23.64 2.23
CA TYR A 224 -24.17 -23.00 0.93
C TYR A 224 -23.42 -23.81 -0.13
N ILE A 225 -24.07 -24.13 -1.25
CA ILE A 225 -23.55 -25.03 -2.28
C ILE A 225 -23.64 -24.38 -3.66
N LEU A 226 -22.54 -24.44 -4.43
CA LEU A 226 -22.50 -24.21 -5.87
C LEU A 226 -22.32 -25.53 -6.61
N VAL A 227 -23.08 -25.74 -7.69
CA VAL A 227 -22.94 -26.82 -8.65
C VAL A 227 -22.43 -26.21 -9.96
N MET A 228 -21.26 -26.63 -10.42
CA MET A 228 -20.52 -25.99 -11.52
C MET A 228 -19.81 -27.01 -12.43
N ASP A 229 -19.39 -26.56 -13.61
CA ASP A 229 -18.67 -27.38 -14.60
C ASP A 229 -17.50 -28.11 -13.95
N MET A 230 -17.39 -29.42 -14.21
CA MET A 230 -16.21 -30.18 -13.81
C MET A 230 -15.04 -29.87 -14.77
N LEU A 231 -13.85 -29.62 -14.21
CA LEU A 231 -12.65 -29.20 -14.95
C LEU A 231 -11.50 -30.21 -14.79
N GLY A 232 -10.45 -30.01 -15.60
CA GLY A 232 -9.21 -30.77 -15.55
C GLY A 232 -8.20 -30.26 -14.50
N PRO A 233 -6.91 -30.62 -14.63
CA PRO A 233 -5.89 -30.24 -13.66
C PRO A 233 -5.62 -28.72 -13.64
N SER A 234 -5.14 -28.21 -12.51
CA SER A 234 -4.66 -26.82 -12.41
C SER A 234 -3.26 -26.67 -13.02
N LEU A 235 -2.86 -25.42 -13.35
CA LEU A 235 -1.49 -25.14 -13.76
C LEU A 235 -0.47 -25.51 -12.68
N TRP A 236 -0.86 -25.53 -11.40
CA TRP A 236 -0.04 -26.05 -10.31
C TRP A 236 0.19 -27.57 -10.42
N ASP A 237 -0.86 -28.34 -10.70
CA ASP A 237 -0.75 -29.80 -10.86
C ASP A 237 0.09 -30.15 -12.09
N VAL A 238 -0.16 -29.45 -13.22
CA VAL A 238 0.64 -29.60 -14.45
C VAL A 238 2.10 -29.23 -14.19
N TRP A 239 2.39 -28.12 -13.52
CA TRP A 239 3.75 -27.68 -13.18
C TRP A 239 4.50 -28.71 -12.31
N ASN A 240 3.82 -29.36 -11.35
CA ASN A 240 4.42 -30.45 -10.59
C ASN A 240 4.65 -31.70 -11.46
N SER A 241 3.70 -32.07 -12.33
CA SER A 241 3.85 -33.24 -13.23
C SER A 241 4.99 -33.09 -14.25
N LEU A 242 5.36 -31.85 -14.59
CA LEU A 242 6.47 -31.51 -15.48
C LEU A 242 7.83 -31.38 -14.75
N GLY A 243 7.94 -31.79 -13.49
CA GLY A 243 9.19 -31.70 -12.74
C GLY A 243 9.53 -30.28 -12.26
N GLN A 244 8.50 -29.47 -11.96
CA GLN A 244 8.62 -28.15 -11.35
C GLN A 244 9.26 -27.05 -12.22
N SER A 245 9.16 -27.18 -13.55
CA SER A 245 9.42 -26.11 -14.51
C SER A 245 8.52 -26.23 -15.75
N MET A 246 8.16 -25.11 -16.37
CA MET A 246 7.48 -25.04 -17.67
C MET A 246 8.37 -24.36 -18.71
N SER A 247 8.27 -24.81 -19.96
CA SER A 247 8.98 -24.17 -21.08
C SER A 247 8.46 -22.73 -21.30
N PRO A 248 9.30 -21.78 -21.75
CA PRO A 248 8.85 -20.42 -22.01
C PRO A 248 7.77 -20.31 -23.11
N ASN A 249 7.72 -21.25 -24.06
CA ASN A 249 6.66 -21.37 -25.06
C ASN A 249 5.31 -21.75 -24.41
N MET A 250 5.31 -22.72 -23.48
CA MET A 250 4.10 -23.06 -22.72
C MET A 250 3.65 -21.90 -21.83
N ALA A 251 4.58 -21.23 -21.14
CA ALA A 251 4.29 -20.04 -20.36
C ALA A 251 3.77 -18.87 -21.22
N ALA A 252 4.23 -18.71 -22.47
CA ALA A 252 3.71 -17.72 -23.41
C ALA A 252 2.26 -18.04 -23.83
N CYS A 253 1.93 -19.31 -24.08
CA CYS A 253 0.55 -19.74 -24.34
C CYS A 253 -0.37 -19.47 -23.14
N ILE A 254 0.11 -19.75 -21.91
CA ILE A 254 -0.60 -19.39 -20.67
C ILE A 254 -0.82 -17.88 -20.59
N ALA A 255 0.21 -17.08 -20.87
CA ALA A 255 0.14 -15.62 -20.77
C ALA A 255 -0.94 -15.03 -21.69
N MET A 256 -0.93 -15.36 -22.98
CA MET A 256 -1.88 -14.79 -23.96
C MET A 256 -3.34 -15.15 -23.64
N GLU A 257 -3.60 -16.39 -23.22
CA GLU A 257 -4.94 -16.82 -22.86
C GLU A 257 -5.38 -16.24 -21.51
N ALA A 258 -4.53 -16.25 -20.48
CA ALA A 258 -4.82 -15.68 -19.17
C ALA A 258 -5.09 -14.16 -19.24
N ILE A 259 -4.31 -13.40 -20.02
CA ILE A 259 -4.57 -11.96 -20.27
C ILE A 259 -5.96 -11.79 -20.93
N SER A 260 -6.34 -12.68 -21.84
CA SER A 260 -7.64 -12.63 -22.53
C SER A 260 -8.83 -12.96 -21.61
N ILE A 261 -8.65 -13.86 -20.65
CA ILE A 261 -9.66 -14.18 -19.62
C ILE A 261 -9.80 -13.01 -18.64
N LEU A 262 -8.66 -12.46 -18.17
CA LEU A 262 -8.64 -11.29 -17.31
C LEU A 262 -9.28 -10.07 -17.99
N GLU A 263 -9.04 -9.84 -19.30
CA GLU A 263 -9.74 -8.79 -20.04
C GLU A 263 -11.28 -8.95 -19.95
N LYS A 264 -11.82 -10.16 -20.12
CA LYS A 264 -13.29 -10.34 -20.09
C LYS A 264 -13.85 -10.17 -18.67
N LEU A 265 -13.12 -10.60 -17.65
CA LEU A 265 -13.41 -10.34 -16.23
C LEU A 265 -13.42 -8.83 -15.93
N HIS A 266 -12.38 -8.12 -16.38
CA HIS A 266 -12.20 -6.68 -16.21
C HIS A 266 -13.30 -5.90 -16.95
N LEU A 267 -13.65 -6.25 -18.19
CA LEU A 267 -14.74 -5.62 -18.94
C LEU A 267 -16.08 -5.67 -18.19
N LYS A 268 -16.37 -6.81 -17.54
CA LYS A 268 -17.55 -7.03 -16.67
C LYS A 268 -17.52 -6.26 -15.34
N GLY A 269 -16.43 -5.54 -15.04
CA GLY A 269 -16.29 -4.65 -13.89
C GLY A 269 -15.71 -5.28 -12.63
N PHE A 270 -15.16 -6.49 -12.72
CA PHE A 270 -14.55 -7.21 -11.61
C PHE A 270 -13.04 -7.35 -11.80
N VAL A 271 -12.29 -7.43 -10.70
CA VAL A 271 -10.90 -7.93 -10.62
C VAL A 271 -10.90 -9.24 -9.83
N HIS A 272 -9.92 -10.11 -10.08
CA HIS A 272 -9.82 -11.43 -9.45
C HIS A 272 -9.30 -11.36 -8.02
N GLY A 273 -8.23 -10.60 -7.79
CA GLY A 273 -7.62 -10.40 -6.47
C GLY A 273 -6.81 -11.59 -5.92
N ASP A 274 -6.81 -12.74 -6.59
CA ASP A 274 -6.00 -13.92 -6.23
C ASP A 274 -5.59 -14.72 -7.48
N VAL A 275 -4.84 -14.08 -8.39
CA VAL A 275 -4.30 -14.71 -9.60
C VAL A 275 -3.07 -15.55 -9.24
N LYS A 276 -3.13 -16.86 -9.50
CA LYS A 276 -2.11 -17.86 -9.12
C LYS A 276 -2.25 -19.17 -9.93
N PRO A 277 -1.22 -20.04 -10.04
CA PRO A 277 -1.30 -21.31 -10.77
C PRO A 277 -2.44 -22.23 -10.34
N GLU A 278 -2.76 -22.25 -9.04
CA GLU A 278 -3.80 -23.12 -8.46
C GLU A 278 -5.22 -22.71 -8.88
N ASN A 279 -5.43 -21.45 -9.29
CA ASN A 279 -6.73 -20.90 -9.70
C ASN A 279 -6.93 -20.91 -11.23
N PHE A 280 -5.94 -21.36 -12.01
CA PHE A 280 -6.07 -21.58 -13.45
C PHE A 280 -6.13 -23.08 -13.75
N LEU A 281 -7.23 -23.55 -14.32
CA LEU A 281 -7.46 -24.97 -14.65
C LEU A 281 -7.58 -25.17 -16.15
N LEU A 282 -7.19 -26.36 -16.61
CA LEU A 282 -7.47 -26.84 -17.97
C LEU A 282 -8.88 -27.43 -18.06
N GLY A 283 -9.41 -27.59 -19.28
CA GLY A 283 -10.62 -28.37 -19.51
C GLY A 283 -10.42 -29.87 -19.23
N LEU A 284 -11.51 -30.63 -19.23
CA LEU A 284 -11.44 -32.07 -18.97
C LEU A 284 -10.56 -32.81 -20.00
N PRO A 285 -9.63 -33.68 -19.57
CA PRO A 285 -8.84 -34.53 -20.48
C PRO A 285 -9.72 -35.38 -21.40
N GLY A 286 -9.36 -35.51 -22.68
CA GLY A 286 -10.16 -36.23 -23.66
C GLY A 286 -11.52 -35.58 -23.95
N SER A 287 -11.63 -34.27 -23.72
CA SER A 287 -12.75 -33.43 -24.19
C SER A 287 -12.28 -32.48 -25.28
N ALA A 288 -13.22 -31.94 -26.06
CA ALA A 288 -12.92 -30.92 -27.07
C ALA A 288 -12.31 -29.63 -26.50
N ASP A 289 -12.29 -29.44 -25.18
CA ASP A 289 -11.75 -28.27 -24.47
C ASP A 289 -10.55 -28.59 -23.56
N GLU A 290 -9.94 -29.78 -23.64
CA GLU A 290 -8.83 -30.19 -22.74
C GLU A 290 -7.64 -29.21 -22.70
N LYS A 291 -7.35 -28.52 -23.81
CA LYS A 291 -6.27 -27.52 -23.93
C LYS A 291 -6.72 -26.09 -23.63
N LYS A 292 -7.97 -25.86 -23.22
CA LYS A 292 -8.53 -24.52 -22.95
C LYS A 292 -8.34 -24.15 -21.48
N LEU A 293 -8.02 -22.88 -21.22
CA LEU A 293 -7.78 -22.38 -19.86
C LEU A 293 -9.06 -21.80 -19.24
N TYR A 294 -9.23 -21.99 -17.94
CA TYR A 294 -10.33 -21.49 -17.12
C TYR A 294 -9.77 -20.87 -15.84
N LEU A 295 -10.40 -19.80 -15.35
CA LEU A 295 -10.07 -19.10 -14.11
C LEU A 295 -11.17 -19.35 -13.06
N ILE A 296 -10.78 -19.77 -11.86
CA ILE A 296 -11.67 -20.22 -10.77
C ILE A 296 -11.41 -19.51 -9.43
N ASP A 297 -12.29 -19.76 -8.46
CA ASP A 297 -12.26 -19.23 -7.08
C ASP A 297 -12.40 -17.70 -6.99
N LEU A 298 -13.58 -17.23 -7.37
CA LEU A 298 -13.96 -15.81 -7.38
C LEU A 298 -14.31 -15.27 -5.97
N GLY A 299 -13.97 -16.00 -4.91
CA GLY A 299 -14.26 -15.64 -3.51
C GLY A 299 -13.54 -14.37 -3.01
N LEU A 300 -12.44 -13.98 -3.66
CA LEU A 300 -11.72 -12.73 -3.40
C LEU A 300 -11.98 -11.63 -4.44
N ALA A 301 -12.78 -11.91 -5.47
CA ALA A 301 -13.07 -10.96 -6.53
C ALA A 301 -13.78 -9.70 -6.00
N SER A 302 -13.51 -8.56 -6.61
CA SER A 302 -14.08 -7.27 -6.20
C SER A 302 -14.33 -6.35 -7.39
N ARG A 303 -15.09 -5.26 -7.21
CA ARG A 303 -15.40 -4.32 -8.29
C ARG A 303 -14.31 -3.26 -8.40
N TRP A 304 -13.79 -3.04 -9.61
CA TRP A 304 -12.89 -1.91 -9.93
C TRP A 304 -13.63 -0.71 -10.54
N LYS A 305 -14.87 -0.91 -11.00
CA LYS A 305 -15.79 0.16 -11.40
C LYS A 305 -17.17 -0.04 -10.79
N ASP A 306 -17.86 1.06 -10.55
CA ASP A 306 -19.28 1.04 -10.19
C ASP A 306 -20.13 0.46 -11.34
N ALA A 307 -21.22 -0.20 -10.98
CA ALA A 307 -22.11 -0.91 -11.89
C ALA A 307 -23.14 0.00 -12.59
N GLN A 308 -23.43 1.20 -12.06
CA GLN A 308 -24.47 2.10 -12.58
C GLN A 308 -23.88 3.24 -13.42
N SER A 309 -22.87 3.91 -12.87
CA SER A 309 -22.17 5.04 -13.49
C SER A 309 -21.03 4.62 -14.42
N GLY A 310 -20.54 3.38 -14.28
CA GLY A 310 -19.37 2.86 -14.99
C GLY A 310 -18.02 3.47 -14.57
N GLN A 311 -18.03 4.42 -13.61
CA GLN A 311 -16.83 5.11 -13.12
C GLN A 311 -15.92 4.18 -12.32
N HIS A 312 -14.62 4.48 -12.32
CA HIS A 312 -13.65 3.77 -11.49
C HIS A 312 -14.01 3.90 -10.01
N VAL A 313 -13.75 2.87 -9.20
CA VAL A 313 -13.88 2.98 -7.74
C VAL A 313 -12.82 3.93 -7.17
N ASP A 314 -13.18 4.64 -6.10
CA ASP A 314 -12.27 5.54 -5.41
C ASP A 314 -11.01 4.83 -4.89
N TYR A 315 -9.90 5.55 -4.92
CA TYR A 315 -8.64 5.09 -4.35
C TYR A 315 -8.69 5.21 -2.81
N ASP A 316 -8.42 4.10 -2.13
CA ASP A 316 -8.26 4.06 -0.67
C ASP A 316 -7.08 3.16 -0.28
N GLN A 317 -6.56 3.34 0.95
CA GLN A 317 -5.51 2.50 1.51
C GLN A 317 -5.84 2.09 2.95
N ARG A 318 -5.77 0.79 3.22
CA ARG A 318 -6.04 0.17 4.53
C ARG A 318 -4.88 -0.77 4.89
N PRO A 319 -3.77 -0.25 5.45
CA PRO A 319 -2.54 -1.02 5.68
C PRO A 319 -2.67 -2.26 6.58
N ASP A 320 -3.82 -2.46 7.23
CA ASP A 320 -4.12 -3.66 8.03
C ASP A 320 -4.93 -4.73 7.30
N VAL A 321 -5.35 -4.48 6.05
CA VAL A 321 -6.16 -5.39 5.23
C VAL A 321 -5.33 -5.89 4.03
N PHE A 322 -4.81 -7.11 4.15
CA PHE A 322 -4.21 -7.86 3.03
C PHE A 322 -5.22 -8.85 2.43
N ARG A 323 -5.13 -9.10 1.12
CA ARG A 323 -5.92 -10.09 0.37
C ARG A 323 -5.07 -10.80 -0.69
N GLY A 324 -5.51 -11.99 -1.11
CA GLY A 324 -4.82 -12.81 -2.10
C GLY A 324 -3.65 -13.61 -1.52
N THR A 325 -2.96 -14.34 -2.39
CA THR A 325 -1.86 -15.23 -2.02
C THR A 325 -0.53 -14.48 -1.98
N ILE A 326 0.09 -14.34 -0.79
CA ILE A 326 1.36 -13.62 -0.53
C ILE A 326 2.45 -13.84 -1.61
N ARG A 327 2.59 -15.07 -2.12
CA ARG A 327 3.60 -15.40 -3.15
C ARG A 327 3.38 -14.60 -4.45
N TYR A 328 2.13 -14.40 -4.87
CA TYR A 328 1.75 -13.87 -6.18
C TYR A 328 1.07 -12.50 -6.14
N ALA A 329 0.46 -12.08 -5.01
CA ALA A 329 -0.26 -10.80 -4.91
C ALA A 329 0.61 -9.59 -5.26
N SER A 330 0.00 -8.51 -5.77
CA SER A 330 0.71 -7.28 -6.14
C SER A 330 1.36 -6.56 -4.93
N VAL A 331 2.32 -5.68 -5.21
CA VAL A 331 2.86 -4.72 -4.23
C VAL A 331 1.74 -3.87 -3.62
N HIS A 332 0.75 -3.43 -4.42
CA HIS A 332 -0.33 -2.59 -3.91
C HIS A 332 -1.29 -3.37 -2.99
N ALA A 333 -1.55 -4.65 -3.27
CA ALA A 333 -2.30 -5.53 -2.38
C ALA A 333 -1.57 -5.76 -1.05
N HIS A 334 -0.25 -5.89 -1.06
CA HIS A 334 0.57 -5.91 0.17
C HIS A 334 0.51 -4.60 0.97
N LEU A 335 0.40 -3.46 0.29
CA LEU A 335 0.21 -2.15 0.91
C LEU A 335 -1.25 -1.90 1.35
N GLY A 336 -2.18 -2.83 1.10
CA GLY A 336 -3.59 -2.70 1.45
C GLY A 336 -4.33 -1.62 0.65
N ARG A 337 -3.85 -1.29 -0.56
CA ARG A 337 -4.53 -0.36 -1.48
C ARG A 337 -5.79 -1.00 -2.07
N THR A 338 -6.76 -0.20 -2.50
CA THR A 338 -7.87 -0.66 -3.35
C THR A 338 -7.31 -1.37 -4.57
N GLY A 339 -7.80 -2.58 -4.87
CA GLY A 339 -7.35 -3.38 -6.02
C GLY A 339 -7.98 -2.92 -7.34
N SER A 340 -7.20 -2.94 -8.41
CA SER A 340 -7.60 -2.58 -9.77
C SER A 340 -7.01 -3.56 -10.80
N ARG A 341 -7.28 -3.31 -12.08
CA ARG A 341 -6.91 -4.15 -13.22
C ARG A 341 -5.39 -4.42 -13.31
N ARG A 342 -4.56 -3.47 -12.84
CA ARG A 342 -3.09 -3.62 -12.76
C ARG A 342 -2.67 -4.75 -11.81
N ASP A 343 -3.40 -4.98 -10.72
CA ASP A 343 -3.02 -5.92 -9.67
C ASP A 343 -3.13 -7.39 -10.11
N ASP A 344 -4.18 -7.72 -10.88
CA ASP A 344 -4.32 -9.05 -11.49
C ASP A 344 -3.23 -9.32 -12.53
N LEU A 345 -2.81 -8.29 -13.27
CA LEU A 345 -1.78 -8.39 -14.31
C LEU A 345 -0.35 -8.46 -13.72
N GLU A 346 -0.07 -7.73 -12.64
CA GLU A 346 1.17 -7.90 -11.85
C GLU A 346 1.24 -9.29 -11.23
N SER A 347 0.13 -9.77 -10.67
CA SER A 347 0.04 -11.13 -10.10
C SER A 347 0.17 -12.22 -11.17
N LEU A 348 -0.32 -11.98 -12.38
CA LEU A 348 -0.07 -12.84 -13.54
C LEU A 348 1.40 -12.84 -13.95
N ALA A 349 2.08 -11.68 -13.95
CA ALA A 349 3.52 -11.62 -14.26
C ALA A 349 4.35 -12.45 -13.28
N TYR A 350 4.10 -12.30 -11.97
CA TYR A 350 4.74 -13.13 -10.93
C TYR A 350 4.39 -14.62 -11.07
N THR A 351 3.15 -14.95 -11.47
CA THR A 351 2.70 -16.33 -11.74
C THR A 351 3.46 -16.96 -12.91
N LEU A 352 3.57 -16.27 -14.05
CA LEU A 352 4.27 -16.75 -15.25
C LEU A 352 5.77 -16.98 -14.98
N ILE A 353 6.40 -16.04 -14.29
CA ILE A 353 7.83 -16.12 -13.95
C ILE A 353 8.10 -17.24 -12.94
N PHE A 354 7.18 -17.48 -12.00
CA PHE A 354 7.22 -18.65 -11.12
C PHE A 354 7.14 -19.97 -11.90
N LEU A 355 6.21 -20.10 -12.86
CA LEU A 355 6.03 -21.34 -13.63
C LEU A 355 7.29 -21.73 -14.43
N ILE A 356 8.03 -20.74 -14.97
CA ILE A 356 9.31 -20.98 -15.64
C ILE A 356 10.41 -21.32 -14.63
N LYS A 357 10.64 -20.45 -13.63
CA LYS A 357 11.83 -20.49 -12.76
C LYS A 357 11.69 -21.41 -11.54
N GLY A 358 10.50 -21.93 -11.28
CA GLY A 358 10.11 -22.74 -10.12
C GLY A 358 10.15 -22.02 -8.75
N ARG A 359 10.69 -20.80 -8.68
CA ARG A 359 10.80 -20.01 -7.44
C ARG A 359 10.85 -18.50 -7.72
N LEU A 360 10.33 -17.73 -6.76
CA LEU A 360 10.42 -16.27 -6.71
C LEU A 360 11.35 -15.79 -5.58
N PRO A 361 12.05 -14.64 -5.72
CA PRO A 361 13.07 -14.14 -4.77
C PRO A 361 12.61 -13.79 -3.35
N TRP A 362 11.33 -13.96 -3.04
CA TRP A 362 10.69 -13.67 -1.74
C TRP A 362 10.02 -14.90 -1.11
N GLN A 363 10.31 -16.11 -1.61
CA GLN A 363 9.98 -17.34 -0.89
C GLN A 363 10.92 -17.55 0.31
N GLY A 364 10.43 -18.20 1.37
CA GLY A 364 11.19 -18.52 2.59
C GLY A 364 10.82 -17.69 3.83
N TYR A 365 10.28 -16.48 3.69
CA TYR A 365 9.84 -15.67 4.84
C TYR A 365 8.70 -16.34 5.63
N GLN A 366 8.74 -16.21 6.97
CA GLN A 366 7.78 -16.76 7.94
C GLN A 366 7.46 -15.72 9.04
N GLY A 367 6.50 -16.03 9.92
CA GLY A 367 6.04 -15.13 10.99
C GLY A 367 5.10 -14.02 10.52
N ASP A 368 4.58 -13.22 11.46
CA ASP A 368 3.54 -12.22 11.18
C ASP A 368 3.99 -11.09 10.25
N ASN A 369 5.28 -10.75 10.28
CA ASN A 369 5.88 -9.74 9.41
C ASN A 369 6.15 -10.23 7.97
N LYS A 370 5.83 -11.50 7.64
CA LYS A 370 6.04 -12.11 6.32
C LYS A 370 5.50 -11.29 5.16
N SER A 371 4.29 -10.72 5.28
CA SER A 371 3.69 -9.90 4.22
C SER A 371 4.51 -8.62 3.96
N PHE A 372 4.96 -7.96 5.03
CA PHE A 372 5.82 -6.77 4.96
C PHE A 372 7.19 -7.10 4.35
N LEU A 373 7.84 -8.19 4.76
CA LEU A 373 9.14 -8.63 4.23
C LEU A 373 9.05 -9.01 2.75
N VAL A 374 7.98 -9.70 2.34
CA VAL A 374 7.71 -10.02 0.93
C VAL A 374 7.48 -8.74 0.11
N CYS A 375 6.70 -7.78 0.61
CA CYS A 375 6.48 -6.50 -0.07
C CYS A 375 7.79 -5.71 -0.24
N LYS A 376 8.58 -5.58 0.84
CA LYS A 376 9.90 -4.95 0.84
C LYS A 376 10.83 -5.61 -0.18
N LYS A 377 10.81 -6.94 -0.29
CA LYS A 377 11.62 -7.71 -1.25
C LYS A 377 11.11 -7.56 -2.70
N LYS A 378 9.80 -7.50 -2.94
CA LYS A 378 9.19 -7.17 -4.25
C LYS A 378 9.68 -5.81 -4.74
N MET A 379 9.49 -4.76 -3.95
CA MET A 379 9.90 -3.39 -4.27
C MET A 379 11.43 -3.17 -4.35
N ALA A 380 12.22 -4.15 -3.90
CA ALA A 380 13.68 -4.16 -3.98
C ALA A 380 14.24 -5.02 -5.12
N THR A 381 13.40 -5.63 -5.95
CA THR A 381 13.82 -6.57 -7.02
C THR A 381 13.43 -6.01 -8.39
N SER A 382 14.41 -5.67 -9.23
CA SER A 382 14.12 -5.12 -10.55
C SER A 382 13.57 -6.17 -11.54
N PRO A 383 12.93 -5.74 -12.64
CA PRO A 383 12.53 -6.64 -13.72
C PRO A 383 13.71 -7.40 -14.35
N GLU A 384 14.93 -6.85 -14.42
CA GLU A 384 16.13 -7.58 -14.84
C GLU A 384 16.44 -8.74 -13.89
N LEU A 385 16.49 -8.48 -12.58
CA LEU A 385 16.82 -9.50 -11.59
C LEU A 385 15.72 -10.58 -11.50
N MET A 386 14.47 -10.16 -11.67
CA MET A 386 13.31 -11.05 -11.73
C MET A 386 13.35 -11.96 -12.96
N CYS A 387 13.43 -11.37 -14.16
CA CYS A 387 13.39 -12.07 -15.44
C CYS A 387 14.77 -12.53 -15.94
N CYS A 388 15.80 -12.54 -15.08
CA CYS A 388 17.09 -13.12 -15.40
C CYS A 388 16.91 -14.60 -15.83
N PHE A 389 17.46 -14.95 -17.00
CA PHE A 389 17.23 -16.23 -17.71
C PHE A 389 15.81 -16.50 -18.25
N CYS A 390 14.91 -15.51 -18.25
CA CYS A 390 13.63 -15.56 -18.99
C CYS A 390 13.75 -14.83 -20.34
N PRO A 391 12.99 -15.23 -21.38
CA PRO A 391 12.90 -14.45 -22.62
C PRO A 391 12.38 -13.03 -22.42
N ALA A 392 12.82 -12.10 -23.27
CA ALA A 392 12.51 -10.68 -23.19
C ALA A 392 11.01 -10.33 -23.02
N PRO A 393 10.04 -11.02 -23.65
CA PRO A 393 8.60 -10.78 -23.44
C PRO A 393 8.14 -10.80 -21.98
N PHE A 394 8.69 -11.70 -21.15
CA PHE A 394 8.33 -11.77 -19.73
C PHE A 394 8.85 -10.56 -18.95
N LYS A 395 10.00 -10.00 -19.35
CA LYS A 395 10.52 -8.73 -18.80
C LYS A 395 9.65 -7.55 -19.26
N GLN A 396 9.37 -7.46 -20.56
CA GLN A 396 8.55 -6.39 -21.14
C GLN A 396 7.13 -6.35 -20.54
N PHE A 397 6.52 -7.52 -20.33
CA PHE A 397 5.23 -7.64 -19.66
C PHE A 397 5.30 -7.16 -18.20
N LEU A 398 6.31 -7.61 -17.42
CA LEU A 398 6.52 -7.17 -16.04
C LEU A 398 6.79 -5.67 -15.93
N GLU A 399 7.62 -5.11 -16.80
CA GLU A 399 7.90 -3.67 -16.91
C GLU A 399 6.64 -2.87 -17.28
N ALA A 400 5.79 -3.39 -18.15
CA ALA A 400 4.53 -2.73 -18.51
C ALA A 400 3.56 -2.68 -17.32
N VAL A 401 3.28 -3.83 -16.67
CA VAL A 401 2.25 -3.90 -15.61
C VAL A 401 2.65 -3.18 -14.33
N THR A 402 3.93 -3.23 -13.94
CA THR A 402 4.42 -2.56 -12.71
C THR A 402 4.48 -1.02 -12.80
N ASN A 403 4.28 -0.44 -14.00
CA ASN A 403 4.24 1.01 -14.21
C ASN A 403 2.81 1.55 -14.48
N MET A 404 1.77 0.70 -14.48
CA MET A 404 0.39 1.13 -14.70
C MET A 404 -0.17 1.95 -13.53
N LYS A 405 -0.93 3.00 -13.82
CA LYS A 405 -1.67 3.77 -12.80
C LYS A 405 -2.90 3.01 -12.29
N PHE A 406 -3.44 3.42 -11.14
CA PHE A 406 -4.58 2.77 -10.48
C PHE A 406 -5.83 2.69 -11.37
N ASP A 407 -6.09 3.74 -12.15
CA ASP A 407 -7.26 3.93 -13.01
C ASP A 407 -6.98 3.68 -14.51
N GLU A 408 -5.75 3.33 -14.87
CA GLU A 408 -5.32 3.10 -16.25
C GLU A 408 -6.10 1.92 -16.88
N GLU A 409 -6.53 2.09 -18.12
CA GLU A 409 -7.10 0.99 -18.91
C GLU A 409 -5.98 0.19 -19.59
N PRO A 410 -5.74 -1.08 -19.22
CA PRO A 410 -4.64 -1.83 -19.78
C PRO A 410 -4.84 -2.06 -21.29
N ASN A 411 -3.80 -1.85 -22.08
CA ASN A 411 -3.81 -2.23 -23.48
C ASN A 411 -3.56 -3.75 -23.63
N TYR A 412 -4.58 -4.55 -23.35
CA TYR A 412 -4.51 -6.02 -23.36
C TYR A 412 -3.94 -6.58 -24.68
N ALA A 413 -4.29 -5.98 -25.82
CA ALA A 413 -3.73 -6.34 -27.13
C ALA A 413 -2.20 -6.17 -27.18
N LYS A 414 -1.67 -5.04 -26.69
CA LYS A 414 -0.22 -4.82 -26.60
C LYS A 414 0.46 -5.81 -25.65
N LEU A 415 -0.15 -6.09 -24.50
CA LEU A 415 0.37 -7.07 -23.53
C LEU A 415 0.43 -8.49 -24.10
N ILE A 416 -0.56 -8.88 -24.92
CA ILE A 416 -0.58 -10.15 -25.67
C ILE A 416 0.51 -10.17 -26.74
N SER A 417 0.68 -9.07 -27.50
CA SER A 417 1.62 -9.01 -28.63
C SER A 417 3.10 -9.23 -28.25
N PHE A 418 3.50 -8.97 -27.00
CA PHE A 418 4.84 -9.34 -26.52
C PHE A 418 5.14 -10.83 -26.68
N PHE A 419 4.14 -11.70 -26.52
CA PHE A 419 4.33 -13.15 -26.47
C PHE A 419 4.23 -13.84 -27.84
N GLU A 420 3.72 -13.18 -28.88
CA GLU A 420 3.44 -13.77 -30.20
C GLU A 420 4.67 -14.45 -30.82
N ASN A 421 5.85 -13.83 -30.69
CA ASN A 421 7.13 -14.36 -31.19
C ASN A 421 7.62 -15.63 -30.46
N LEU A 422 6.95 -16.09 -29.39
CA LEU A 422 7.25 -17.32 -28.67
C LEU A 422 6.25 -18.45 -28.97
N ILE A 423 5.22 -18.19 -29.79
CA ILE A 423 4.13 -19.13 -30.05
C ILE A 423 4.42 -20.00 -31.29
N GLU A 424 4.15 -21.29 -31.14
CA GLU A 424 4.21 -22.25 -32.24
C GLU A 424 3.15 -21.93 -33.30
N PRO A 425 3.49 -21.68 -34.58
CA PRO A 425 2.51 -21.45 -35.64
C PRO A 425 1.53 -22.61 -35.81
N CYS A 426 1.99 -23.85 -35.63
CA CYS A 426 1.17 -25.05 -35.75
C CYS A 426 0.20 -25.20 -34.55
N THR A 427 -1.06 -24.81 -34.74
CA THR A 427 -2.08 -24.77 -33.67
C THR A 427 -2.28 -26.10 -32.91
N PRO A 428 -2.31 -27.29 -33.56
CA PRO A 428 -2.44 -28.57 -32.85
C PRO A 428 -1.28 -28.87 -31.87
N LEU A 429 -0.06 -28.42 -32.20
CA LEU A 429 1.14 -28.65 -31.40
C LEU A 429 1.23 -27.77 -30.15
N ARG A 430 0.44 -26.69 -30.07
CA ARG A 430 0.43 -25.81 -28.89
C ARG A 430 0.03 -26.60 -27.64
N PRO A 431 0.68 -26.38 -26.48
CA PRO A 431 0.30 -27.05 -25.24
C PRO A 431 -1.06 -26.56 -24.72
N ILE A 432 -1.43 -25.30 -24.99
CA ILE A 432 -2.66 -24.64 -24.54
C ILE A 432 -3.24 -23.82 -25.71
N ARG A 433 -4.56 -23.73 -25.82
CA ARG A 433 -5.25 -22.89 -26.81
C ARG A 433 -5.21 -21.42 -26.42
N ILE A 434 -5.13 -20.56 -27.43
CA ILE A 434 -5.09 -19.10 -27.31
C ILE A 434 -6.27 -18.44 -28.03
N ASP A 435 -7.43 -19.13 -28.01
CA ASP A 435 -8.64 -18.74 -28.73
C ASP A 435 -9.27 -17.46 -28.16
N GLY A 436 -8.91 -17.05 -26.95
CA GLY A 436 -9.23 -15.74 -26.39
C GLY A 436 -8.44 -14.63 -27.09
N ALA A 437 -7.11 -14.82 -27.20
CA ALA A 437 -6.19 -13.83 -27.74
C ALA A 437 -6.48 -13.48 -29.21
N LEU A 438 -6.76 -14.50 -30.04
CA LEU A 438 -7.15 -14.30 -31.44
C LEU A 438 -8.39 -13.40 -31.60
N LYS A 439 -9.30 -13.40 -30.61
CA LYS A 439 -10.52 -12.58 -30.61
C LYS A 439 -10.29 -11.16 -30.08
N VAL A 440 -9.17 -10.88 -29.42
CA VAL A 440 -8.78 -9.51 -29.00
C VAL A 440 -8.40 -8.68 -30.24
N GLY A 441 -7.56 -9.23 -31.12
CA GLY A 441 -7.11 -8.56 -32.34
C GLY A 441 -8.20 -8.33 -33.40
N GLN A 442 -9.28 -9.10 -33.40
CA GLN A 442 -10.34 -9.02 -34.42
C GLN A 442 -11.45 -8.01 -34.13
N LYS A 443 -11.61 -7.54 -32.88
CA LYS A 443 -12.76 -6.68 -32.49
C LYS A 443 -12.50 -5.17 -32.53
N ARG A 444 -11.31 -4.74 -32.94
CA ARG A 444 -11.07 -3.42 -33.52
C ARG A 444 -10.55 -3.64 -34.93
N GLY A 445 -11.06 -2.87 -35.90
CA GLY A 445 -10.64 -2.99 -37.29
C GLY A 445 -9.14 -2.82 -37.45
N ARG A 446 -8.58 -3.38 -38.53
CA ARG A 446 -7.13 -3.44 -38.84
C ARG A 446 -6.54 -2.04 -39.10
N LEU A 447 -6.48 -1.22 -38.07
CA LEU A 447 -5.57 -0.08 -37.99
C LEU A 447 -4.16 -0.65 -38.18
N VAL A 448 -3.50 -0.22 -39.24
CA VAL A 448 -2.06 -0.37 -39.37
C VAL A 448 -1.46 0.31 -38.15
N ILE A 449 -0.75 -0.45 -37.33
CA ILE A 449 0.04 0.14 -36.25
C ILE A 449 1.19 0.84 -36.95
N ASN A 450 1.08 2.16 -37.14
CA ASN A 450 2.24 2.98 -37.46
C ASN A 450 3.23 2.81 -36.30
N LEU A 451 4.28 2.02 -36.54
CA LEU A 451 5.46 1.92 -35.69
C LEU A 451 6.37 3.14 -35.93
N GLU A 452 5.76 4.32 -36.06
CA GLU A 452 6.45 5.60 -36.11
C GLU A 452 6.81 6.00 -34.68
N GLU A 453 8.02 6.54 -34.53
CA GLU A 453 8.74 6.54 -33.25
C GLU A 453 8.27 7.66 -32.31
N ASP A 454 7.27 7.39 -31.47
CA ASP A 454 7.11 8.13 -30.19
C ASP A 454 8.15 7.63 -29.15
N GLU A 455 9.43 7.60 -29.57
CA GLU A 455 10.62 7.48 -28.70
C GLU A 455 10.85 8.81 -27.95
N GLN A 456 9.80 9.32 -27.29
CA GLN A 456 10.03 10.05 -26.05
C GLN A 456 10.64 9.05 -25.06
N PRO A 457 11.88 9.26 -24.58
CA PRO A 457 12.58 8.27 -23.78
C PRO A 457 11.93 8.14 -22.40
N LYS A 458 10.95 7.26 -22.28
CA LYS A 458 10.33 6.86 -21.01
C LYS A 458 11.44 6.34 -20.11
N LYS A 459 11.76 7.14 -19.09
CA LYS A 459 13.02 7.08 -18.30
C LYS A 459 13.32 5.64 -17.88
N LYS A 460 14.40 5.05 -18.42
CA LYS A 460 14.75 3.63 -18.20
C LYS A 460 15.15 3.37 -16.75
N ILE A 461 14.31 2.64 -16.01
CA ILE A 461 14.39 2.43 -14.55
C ILE A 461 15.49 1.40 -14.18
N ARG A 462 16.77 1.79 -14.28
CA ARG A 462 17.95 1.04 -13.81
C ARG A 462 18.19 1.16 -12.28
N LEU A 463 17.78 0.15 -11.51
CA LEU A 463 17.74 0.13 -10.03
C LEU A 463 18.95 0.81 -9.32
N GLY A 464 18.67 1.86 -8.53
CA GLY A 464 19.65 2.58 -7.69
C GLY A 464 19.67 2.13 -6.21
N SER A 465 20.61 2.65 -5.41
CA SER A 465 20.83 2.30 -4.00
C SER A 465 19.86 3.03 -3.04
N PRO A 466 19.58 2.53 -1.82
CA PRO A 466 18.71 3.23 -0.87
C PRO A 466 19.18 4.65 -0.53
N ALA A 467 18.28 5.65 -0.56
CA ALA A 467 18.57 7.02 -0.13
C ALA A 467 17.60 7.52 0.95
N THR A 468 18.15 8.24 1.93
CA THR A 468 17.38 9.04 2.88
C THR A 468 17.36 10.49 2.43
N GLN A 469 16.23 11.17 2.61
CA GLN A 469 16.00 12.55 2.17
C GLN A 469 15.12 13.29 3.19
N TRP A 470 15.24 14.61 3.20
CA TRP A 470 14.25 15.52 3.77
C TRP A 470 13.02 15.54 2.88
N ILE A 471 11.84 15.39 3.49
CA ILE A 471 10.56 15.79 2.91
C ILE A 471 10.16 17.09 3.59
N SER A 472 9.80 18.10 2.80
CA SER A 472 9.31 19.39 3.30
C SER A 472 7.97 19.73 2.65
N VAL A 473 6.97 19.98 3.48
CA VAL A 473 5.63 20.45 3.07
C VAL A 473 5.56 21.95 3.30
N TYR A 474 5.24 22.67 2.23
CA TYR A 474 4.99 24.10 2.23
C TYR A 474 3.51 24.37 2.04
N ASN A 475 2.93 25.24 2.86
CA ASN A 475 1.58 25.76 2.66
C ASN A 475 1.66 27.26 2.36
N ALA A 476 0.83 27.77 1.46
CA ALA A 476 0.56 29.21 1.40
C ALA A 476 -0.12 29.67 2.70
N ARG A 477 0.23 30.86 3.18
CA ARG A 477 -0.39 31.54 4.34
C ARG A 477 -0.35 33.05 4.14
N CYS A 478 -1.10 33.78 4.95
CA CYS A 478 -0.87 35.23 5.12
C CYS A 478 0.60 35.49 5.52
N PRO A 479 1.21 36.62 5.10
CA PRO A 479 2.59 36.94 5.43
C PRO A 479 2.86 36.88 6.94
N MET A 480 3.81 36.05 7.35
CA MET A 480 4.18 35.85 8.76
C MET A 480 5.70 35.72 8.94
N LYS A 481 6.17 36.02 10.15
CA LYS A 481 7.56 35.80 10.58
C LYS A 481 7.75 34.31 10.88
N GLN A 482 8.65 33.65 10.14
CA GLN A 482 9.08 32.28 10.36
C GLN A 482 10.60 32.22 10.47
N ARG A 483 11.12 31.34 11.32
CA ARG A 483 12.55 31.05 11.52
C ARG A 483 12.75 29.54 11.47
N TYR A 484 13.88 29.11 10.92
CA TYR A 484 14.31 27.72 10.97
C TYR A 484 15.73 27.61 11.52
N HIS A 485 15.99 26.52 12.24
CA HIS A 485 17.32 26.04 12.59
C HIS A 485 17.43 24.56 12.21
N TYR A 486 18.60 24.11 11.79
CA TYR A 486 18.87 22.73 11.39
C TYR A 486 20.31 22.37 11.77
N ASN A 487 20.62 21.07 11.80
CA ASN A 487 21.87 20.54 12.34
C ASN A 487 22.13 20.98 13.80
N VAL A 488 21.05 21.17 14.59
CA VAL A 488 21.14 21.61 15.99
C VAL A 488 21.49 20.42 16.87
N ALA A 489 22.61 20.51 17.60
CA ALA A 489 22.97 19.55 18.64
C ALA A 489 22.30 19.92 19.98
N ASP A 490 22.08 18.91 20.83
CA ASP A 490 21.42 18.99 22.13
C ASP A 490 21.85 20.19 22.99
N SER A 491 23.15 20.44 23.10
CA SER A 491 23.74 21.54 23.88
C SER A 491 23.39 22.94 23.38
N ARG A 492 22.94 23.08 22.12
CA ARG A 492 22.51 24.36 21.52
C ARG A 492 21.00 24.51 21.43
N LEU A 493 20.23 23.46 21.69
CA LEU A 493 18.76 23.46 21.57
C LEU A 493 18.13 24.61 22.37
N ARG A 494 18.51 24.75 23.65
CA ARG A 494 17.98 25.80 24.55
C ARG A 494 18.18 27.21 23.99
N GLN A 495 19.41 27.55 23.59
CA GLN A 495 19.77 28.86 23.04
C GLN A 495 18.93 29.23 21.80
N HIS A 496 18.60 28.26 20.95
CA HIS A 496 17.77 28.47 19.77
C HIS A 496 16.29 28.68 20.10
N VAL A 497 15.77 28.04 21.16
CA VAL A 497 14.37 28.18 21.60
C VAL A 497 14.16 29.47 22.39
N GLU A 498 15.07 29.82 23.30
CA GLU A 498 15.03 31.09 24.05
C GLU A 498 15.00 32.29 23.10
N LYS A 499 15.93 32.32 22.13
CA LYS A 499 15.95 33.34 21.07
C LYS A 499 14.75 33.26 20.10
N GLY A 500 14.03 32.14 20.05
CA GLY A 500 12.74 32.03 19.36
C GLY A 500 11.65 32.79 20.11
N ASN A 501 11.53 32.51 21.42
CA ASN A 501 10.55 33.12 22.31
C ASN A 501 10.75 34.64 22.45
N GLU A 502 11.99 35.12 22.58
CA GLU A 502 12.35 36.56 22.57
C GLU A 502 11.85 37.27 21.30
N ASP A 503 11.90 36.59 20.16
CA ASP A 503 11.47 37.08 18.85
C ASP A 503 9.95 36.95 18.61
N GLY A 504 9.18 36.44 19.60
CA GLY A 504 7.74 36.17 19.48
C GLY A 504 7.41 34.97 18.59
N LEU A 505 8.32 33.99 18.48
CA LEU A 505 8.18 32.82 17.61
C LEU A 505 8.08 31.52 18.42
N PHE A 506 6.98 30.79 18.25
CA PHE A 506 6.78 29.49 18.89
C PHE A 506 7.11 28.34 17.93
N ILE A 507 7.60 27.22 18.47
CA ILE A 507 7.94 26.02 17.71
C ILE A 507 6.67 25.40 17.12
N SER A 508 6.58 25.32 15.80
CA SER A 508 5.45 24.75 15.07
C SER A 508 5.74 23.34 14.53
N CYS A 509 6.99 23.05 14.15
CA CYS A 509 7.40 21.72 13.72
C CYS A 509 8.84 21.41 14.16
N VAL A 510 9.06 20.21 14.68
CA VAL A 510 10.40 19.65 14.92
C VAL A 510 10.62 18.38 14.10
N ALA A 511 11.86 18.11 13.74
CA ALA A 511 12.30 16.85 13.12
C ALA A 511 13.74 16.54 13.54
N SER A 512 14.23 15.33 13.24
CA SER A 512 15.64 14.94 13.42
C SER A 512 16.18 14.31 12.15
N ALA A 513 17.46 14.56 11.85
CA ALA A 513 18.25 13.76 10.92
C ALA A 513 19.39 13.09 11.70
N ALA A 514 19.37 11.75 11.76
CA ALA A 514 20.17 10.96 12.69
C ALA A 514 20.02 11.44 14.15
N ASN A 515 20.98 12.21 14.66
CA ASN A 515 21.02 12.73 16.04
C ASN A 515 21.10 14.28 16.07
N LEU A 516 20.64 14.96 15.02
CA LEU A 516 20.65 16.42 14.94
C LEU A 516 19.26 16.97 14.62
N TRP A 517 18.82 17.94 15.41
CA TRP A 517 17.48 18.49 15.34
C TRP A 517 17.33 19.55 14.24
N ALA A 518 16.14 19.60 13.66
CA ALA A 518 15.62 20.72 12.90
C ALA A 518 14.39 21.30 13.61
N LEU A 519 14.36 22.62 13.74
CA LEU A 519 13.37 23.39 14.50
C LEU A 519 12.76 24.43 13.56
N ILE A 520 11.44 24.39 13.37
CA ILE A 520 10.68 25.43 12.66
C ILE A 520 9.86 26.19 13.70
N MET A 521 9.99 27.51 13.70
CA MET A 521 9.30 28.41 14.62
C MET A 521 8.60 29.52 13.85
N ASP A 522 7.33 29.81 14.17
CA ASP A 522 6.59 30.90 13.52
C ASP A 522 5.61 31.63 14.46
N ALA A 523 5.26 32.85 14.05
CA ALA A 523 4.27 33.69 14.72
C ALA A 523 2.81 33.28 14.42
N GLY A 524 2.59 32.33 13.49
CA GLY A 524 1.28 31.91 13.01
C GLY A 524 0.69 30.68 13.70
N THR A 525 1.25 30.27 14.83
CA THR A 525 0.81 29.09 15.60
C THR A 525 -0.48 29.31 16.39
N GLY A 526 -0.72 30.53 16.88
CA GLY A 526 -1.78 30.83 17.84
C GLY A 526 -1.53 30.27 19.26
N PHE A 527 -0.30 29.81 19.55
CA PHE A 527 0.05 29.34 20.89
C PHE A 527 0.27 30.52 21.85
N SER A 528 0.01 30.31 23.14
CA SER A 528 0.17 31.33 24.20
C SER A 528 1.33 31.04 25.18
N SER A 529 1.82 29.81 25.20
CA SER A 529 2.97 29.36 25.99
C SER A 529 3.42 27.99 25.51
N GLN A 530 4.71 27.69 25.63
CA GLN A 530 5.28 26.38 25.29
C GLN A 530 6.21 25.87 26.40
N VAL A 531 6.23 24.54 26.55
CA VAL A 531 7.25 23.79 27.30
C VAL A 531 7.79 22.70 26.39
N TYR A 532 9.05 22.32 26.59
CA TYR A 532 9.67 21.24 25.84
C TYR A 532 10.57 20.39 26.74
N GLU A 533 10.73 19.12 26.37
CA GLU A 533 11.69 18.21 26.98
C GLU A 533 12.54 17.56 25.89
N LEU A 534 13.85 17.50 26.14
CA LEU A 534 14.78 16.64 25.41
C LEU A 534 15.12 15.47 26.34
N SER A 535 14.67 14.27 25.99
CA SER A 535 14.85 13.07 26.79
C SER A 535 15.62 12.00 26.01
N THR A 536 16.41 11.18 26.72
CA THR A 536 17.03 9.97 26.15
C THR A 536 16.03 8.84 25.92
N VAL A 537 14.82 8.95 26.48
CA VAL A 537 13.71 8.01 26.31
C VAL A 537 12.77 8.50 25.20
N PHE A 538 12.30 7.60 24.35
CA PHE A 538 11.36 7.92 23.28
C PHE A 538 9.95 8.21 23.83
N LEU A 539 9.53 9.49 23.77
CA LEU A 539 8.30 10.02 24.37
C LEU A 539 8.18 9.71 25.87
N HIS A 540 9.02 10.37 26.67
CA HIS A 540 9.06 10.23 28.13
C HIS A 540 7.68 10.42 28.78
N LYS A 541 7.12 9.32 29.27
CA LYS A 541 5.72 9.23 29.68
C LYS A 541 5.36 10.17 30.82
N ASP A 542 6.14 10.19 31.88
CA ASP A 542 5.70 10.80 33.14
C ASP A 542 5.79 12.33 33.10
N TRP A 543 6.75 12.89 32.36
CA TRP A 543 6.76 14.32 32.03
C TRP A 543 5.56 14.73 31.15
N ILE A 544 5.20 13.93 30.13
CA ILE A 544 4.02 14.20 29.29
C ILE A 544 2.73 14.21 30.13
N MET A 545 2.59 13.27 31.07
CA MET A 545 1.45 13.24 32.01
C MET A 545 1.40 14.51 32.88
N GLU A 546 2.54 14.91 33.46
CA GLU A 546 2.65 16.12 34.29
C GLU A 546 2.29 17.40 33.51
N GLN A 547 2.70 17.50 32.24
CA GLN A 547 2.36 18.64 31.39
C GLN A 547 0.89 18.64 30.93
N TRP A 548 0.28 17.47 30.70
CA TRP A 548 -1.16 17.35 30.44
C TRP A 548 -1.99 17.84 31.65
N GLU A 549 -1.62 17.49 32.88
CA GLU A 549 -2.28 18.01 34.10
C GLU A 549 -2.17 19.54 34.20
N LYS A 550 -1.04 20.11 33.76
CA LYS A 550 -0.83 21.56 33.65
C LYS A 550 -1.53 22.22 32.45
N ASN A 551 -2.36 21.48 31.70
CA ASN A 551 -3.09 21.91 30.50
C ASN A 551 -2.18 22.37 29.32
N TYR A 552 -0.99 21.80 29.18
CA TYR A 552 -0.25 21.82 27.91
C TYR A 552 -0.63 20.60 27.08
N TYR A 553 -0.72 20.73 25.76
CA TYR A 553 -0.97 19.62 24.84
C TYR A 553 0.19 19.45 23.86
N ILE A 554 0.53 18.22 23.50
CA ILE A 554 1.59 17.92 22.53
C ILE A 554 1.27 18.59 21.20
N SER A 555 2.15 19.49 20.76
CA SER A 555 2.02 20.25 19.51
C SER A 555 3.00 19.77 18.44
N SER A 556 4.18 19.31 18.83
CA SER A 556 5.15 18.70 17.92
C SER A 556 6.07 17.71 18.64
N ILE A 557 6.53 16.68 17.93
CA ILE A 557 7.45 15.65 18.43
C ILE A 557 8.46 15.25 17.37
N ALA A 558 9.70 15.02 17.79
CA ALA A 558 10.74 14.42 16.96
C ALA A 558 11.47 13.33 17.76
N GLY A 559 11.93 12.28 17.08
CA GLY A 559 12.81 11.25 17.63
C GLY A 559 14.09 11.13 16.81
N ALA A 560 15.19 10.84 17.48
CA ALA A 560 16.51 10.62 16.89
C ALA A 560 16.78 9.11 16.71
N ILE A 561 17.77 8.76 15.90
CA ILE A 561 18.13 7.35 15.63
C ILE A 561 18.75 6.66 16.85
N ASN A 562 19.33 7.42 17.78
CA ASN A 562 19.81 6.92 19.08
C ASN A 562 18.70 6.64 20.12
N GLY A 563 17.42 6.87 19.79
CA GLY A 563 16.28 6.68 20.70
C GLY A 563 15.86 7.92 21.50
N SER A 564 16.68 8.98 21.51
CA SER A 564 16.33 10.25 22.18
C SER A 564 15.13 10.92 21.49
N SER A 565 14.37 11.71 22.23
CA SER A 565 13.23 12.47 21.69
C SER A 565 13.16 13.91 22.19
N LEU A 566 12.68 14.78 21.31
CA LEU A 566 12.31 16.15 21.60
C LEU A 566 10.79 16.25 21.54
N VAL A 567 10.17 16.53 22.70
CA VAL A 567 8.72 16.69 22.84
C VAL A 567 8.41 18.16 23.12
N VAL A 568 7.52 18.75 22.32
CA VAL A 568 7.04 20.14 22.51
C VAL A 568 5.55 20.11 22.83
N MET A 569 5.17 20.78 23.91
CA MET A 569 3.79 20.89 24.38
C MET A 569 3.40 22.37 24.53
N SER A 570 2.17 22.72 24.15
CA SER A 570 1.72 24.11 23.99
C SER A 570 0.36 24.39 24.59
N LYS A 571 0.17 25.64 25.03
CA LYS A 571 -1.12 26.25 25.39
C LYS A 571 -1.64 27.12 24.24
N GLY A 572 -2.96 27.36 24.22
CA GLY A 572 -3.64 28.01 23.08
C GLY A 572 -4.02 27.05 21.95
N THR A 573 -3.69 25.75 22.06
CA THR A 573 -4.19 24.74 21.11
C THR A 573 -5.71 24.59 21.22
N PRO A 574 -6.43 24.26 20.14
CA PRO A 574 -7.87 23.97 20.19
C PRO A 574 -8.18 22.60 20.82
N TYR A 575 -7.16 21.81 21.17
CA TYR A 575 -7.28 20.43 21.60
C TYR A 575 -7.95 20.32 22.99
N THR A 576 -8.77 19.30 23.19
CA THR A 576 -9.47 19.08 24.47
C THR A 576 -9.08 17.78 25.18
N GLN A 577 -8.62 16.78 24.43
CA GLN A 577 -8.16 15.49 24.93
C GLN A 577 -7.10 14.95 23.97
N GLN A 578 -6.07 14.31 24.49
CA GLN A 578 -5.03 13.66 23.70
C GLN A 578 -4.83 12.19 24.10
N SER A 579 -4.29 11.41 23.17
CA SER A 579 -3.72 10.09 23.45
C SER A 579 -2.60 9.82 22.44
N TYR A 580 -1.48 9.27 22.88
CA TYR A 580 -0.40 8.82 22.01
C TYR A 580 -0.22 7.31 22.07
N LYS A 581 0.48 6.75 21.07
CA LYS A 581 0.92 5.35 21.05
C LYS A 581 2.32 5.23 20.50
N LEU A 582 3.13 4.39 21.16
CA LEU A 582 4.39 3.83 20.65
C LEU A 582 4.14 2.45 20.02
N SER A 583 4.87 2.11 18.95
CA SER A 583 4.68 0.84 18.22
C SER A 583 5.84 0.56 17.25
N GLU A 584 6.40 -0.65 17.23
CA GLU A 584 7.44 -1.08 16.27
C GLU A 584 6.92 -1.21 14.83
N SER A 585 5.59 -1.34 14.67
CA SER A 585 4.89 -1.34 13.38
C SER A 585 3.88 -0.20 13.32
N PHE A 586 3.61 0.33 12.12
CA PHE A 586 2.73 1.48 11.94
C PHE A 586 1.31 1.20 12.53
N PRO A 587 0.83 1.95 13.54
CA PRO A 587 -0.25 1.49 14.41
C PRO A 587 -1.67 1.69 13.84
N PHE A 588 -1.89 1.43 12.55
CA PHE A 588 -3.13 1.76 11.83
C PHE A 588 -4.42 1.23 12.51
N LYS A 589 -4.42 0.00 13.04
CA LYS A 589 -5.58 -0.56 13.77
C LYS A 589 -6.00 0.30 14.97
N TRP A 590 -5.04 0.95 15.66
CA TRP A 590 -5.31 1.86 16.77
C TRP A 590 -5.76 3.24 16.26
N ILE A 591 -5.14 3.74 15.19
CA ILE A 591 -5.54 5.00 14.53
C ILE A 591 -7.01 4.92 14.04
N ASN A 592 -7.37 3.84 13.34
CA ASN A 592 -8.72 3.57 12.82
C ASN A 592 -9.75 3.44 13.96
N LYS A 593 -9.40 2.81 15.10
CA LYS A 593 -10.23 2.85 16.31
C LYS A 593 -10.39 4.28 16.85
N LYS A 594 -9.31 5.06 16.90
CA LYS A 594 -9.30 6.43 17.43
C LYS A 594 -10.05 7.45 16.56
N TRP A 595 -10.03 7.30 15.24
CA TRP A 595 -10.89 8.08 14.32
C TRP A 595 -12.38 7.87 14.64
N LYS A 596 -12.80 6.62 14.90
CA LYS A 596 -14.18 6.29 15.33
C LYS A 596 -14.53 6.84 16.72
N GLU A 597 -13.53 7.10 17.56
CA GLU A 597 -13.68 7.81 18.84
C GLU A 597 -13.61 9.36 18.68
N GLY A 598 -13.50 9.90 17.45
CA GLY A 598 -13.43 11.33 17.16
C GLY A 598 -12.06 11.98 17.44
N PHE A 599 -11.02 11.19 17.70
CA PHE A 599 -9.63 11.67 17.75
C PHE A 599 -9.04 11.68 16.34
N HIS A 600 -8.20 12.67 16.03
CA HIS A 600 -7.50 12.79 14.76
C HIS A 600 -5.99 12.86 15.03
N VAL A 601 -5.16 12.31 14.14
CA VAL A 601 -3.69 12.41 14.25
C VAL A 601 -3.30 13.88 14.11
N THR A 602 -2.52 14.40 15.07
CA THR A 602 -2.05 15.80 15.07
C THR A 602 -0.53 15.92 15.05
N SER A 603 0.20 14.86 15.42
CA SER A 603 1.65 14.78 15.22
C SER A 603 2.10 13.32 15.12
N MET A 604 3.15 13.06 14.35
CA MET A 604 3.81 11.76 14.26
C MET A 604 5.32 11.96 14.27
N THR A 605 6.06 10.97 14.75
CA THR A 605 7.50 10.84 14.55
C THR A 605 7.89 9.37 14.57
N THR A 606 9.14 9.10 14.24
CA THR A 606 9.83 7.84 14.49
C THR A 606 11.02 8.08 15.43
N ALA A 607 11.52 7.01 16.05
CA ALA A 607 12.88 6.91 16.59
C ALA A 607 13.43 5.54 16.20
N GLY A 608 14.45 5.51 15.35
CA GLY A 608 14.87 4.30 14.64
C GLY A 608 13.69 3.69 13.86
N ASN A 609 13.24 2.51 14.29
CA ASN A 609 12.08 1.81 13.72
C ASN A 609 10.78 1.96 14.53
N CYS A 610 10.82 2.55 15.73
CA CYS A 610 9.61 2.74 16.54
C CYS A 610 8.83 3.97 16.09
N TRP A 611 7.52 3.81 15.89
CA TRP A 611 6.58 4.87 15.56
C TRP A 611 5.98 5.49 16.82
N GLY A 612 6.00 6.82 16.92
CA GLY A 612 5.24 7.60 17.90
C GLY A 612 4.12 8.37 17.21
N VAL A 613 2.86 8.09 17.53
CA VAL A 613 1.68 8.73 16.92
C VAL A 613 0.85 9.41 18.01
N VAL A 614 0.57 10.70 17.85
CA VAL A 614 -0.26 11.52 18.76
C VAL A 614 -1.58 11.86 18.09
N MET A 615 -2.69 11.58 18.79
CA MET A 615 -4.03 11.91 18.32
C MET A 615 -4.77 12.81 19.32
N SER A 616 -5.45 13.83 18.80
CA SER A 616 -6.18 14.86 19.57
C SER A 616 -7.66 14.91 19.20
N ARG A 617 -8.53 15.15 20.19
CA ARG A 617 -9.91 15.62 19.98
C ARG A 617 -9.93 17.13 19.78
N ASN A 618 -10.92 17.60 19.02
CA ASN A 618 -11.06 18.99 18.57
C ASN A 618 -9.84 19.54 17.79
N SER A 619 -9.24 18.69 16.96
CA SER A 619 -8.09 18.99 16.09
C SER A 619 -8.34 20.08 15.02
N GLY A 620 -9.60 20.37 14.71
CA GLY A 620 -9.98 21.19 13.55
C GLY A 620 -10.15 20.42 12.24
N PHE A 621 -9.93 19.09 12.21
CA PHE A 621 -10.14 18.25 11.02
C PHE A 621 -11.53 17.58 11.01
N SER A 622 -12.12 17.40 9.82
CA SER A 622 -13.39 16.71 9.61
C SER A 622 -13.22 15.24 9.22
N ASP A 623 -12.16 14.92 8.48
CA ASP A 623 -11.83 13.58 8.02
C ASP A 623 -10.32 13.42 7.87
N GLN A 624 -9.83 12.17 7.90
CA GLN A 624 -8.42 11.81 7.82
C GLN A 624 -8.17 10.45 7.15
N VAL A 625 -7.10 10.41 6.36
CA VAL A 625 -6.61 9.22 5.65
C VAL A 625 -5.10 9.06 5.84
N VAL A 626 -4.58 7.88 5.52
CA VAL A 626 -3.13 7.60 5.51
C VAL A 626 -2.67 7.14 4.13
N GLU A 627 -1.51 7.61 3.72
CA GLU A 627 -0.70 6.95 2.68
C GLU A 627 0.55 6.37 3.36
N LEU A 628 0.74 5.04 3.26
CA LEU A 628 1.88 4.32 3.84
C LEU A 628 2.59 3.51 2.74
N ASP A 629 3.88 3.75 2.53
CA ASP A 629 4.64 3.15 1.45
C ASP A 629 6.12 2.99 1.86
N PHE A 630 6.87 2.14 1.15
CA PHE A 630 8.33 2.00 1.30
C PHE A 630 9.09 3.12 0.56
N LEU A 631 8.39 3.88 -0.29
CA LEU A 631 8.87 5.03 -1.04
C LEU A 631 7.95 6.25 -0.81
N TYR A 632 8.22 7.37 -1.46
CA TYR A 632 7.34 8.53 -1.46
C TYR A 632 6.05 8.25 -2.28
N PRO A 633 4.84 8.24 -1.68
CA PRO A 633 3.60 7.77 -2.33
C PRO A 633 2.94 8.88 -3.19
N SER A 634 3.60 9.27 -4.27
CA SER A 634 3.16 10.38 -5.13
C SER A 634 1.75 10.18 -5.72
N GLU A 635 1.41 8.99 -6.24
CA GLU A 635 0.07 8.71 -6.82
C GLU A 635 -1.04 8.94 -5.79
N GLY A 636 -0.88 8.43 -4.56
CA GLY A 636 -1.86 8.60 -3.49
C GLY A 636 -2.02 10.07 -3.10
N ILE A 637 -0.90 10.77 -2.82
CA ILE A 637 -0.90 12.17 -2.40
C ILE A 637 -1.64 13.08 -3.40
N HIS A 638 -1.40 12.91 -4.71
CA HIS A 638 -2.05 13.75 -5.74
C HIS A 638 -3.57 13.51 -5.81
N ARG A 639 -4.02 12.25 -5.83
CA ARG A 639 -5.47 11.93 -5.84
C ARG A 639 -6.17 12.48 -4.59
N ARG A 640 -5.53 12.35 -3.41
CA ARG A 640 -6.07 12.91 -2.16
C ARG A 640 -6.09 14.45 -2.18
N TRP A 641 -5.13 15.13 -2.82
CA TRP A 641 -5.16 16.59 -3.00
C TRP A 641 -6.32 17.06 -3.89
N GLU A 642 -6.66 16.30 -4.94
CA GLU A 642 -7.83 16.53 -5.81
C GLU A 642 -9.15 16.38 -5.04
N SER A 643 -9.24 15.36 -4.17
CA SER A 643 -10.34 15.19 -3.21
C SER A 643 -10.36 16.21 -2.05
N GLY A 644 -9.44 17.19 -2.03
CA GLY A 644 -9.42 18.28 -1.05
C GLY A 644 -8.74 17.98 0.28
N TYR A 645 -8.12 16.80 0.46
CA TYR A 645 -7.24 16.56 1.61
C TYR A 645 -5.94 17.39 1.48
N ARG A 646 -5.25 17.61 2.60
CA ARG A 646 -3.89 18.19 2.66
C ARG A 646 -3.03 17.38 3.62
N ILE A 647 -1.74 17.23 3.34
CA ILE A 647 -0.78 16.61 4.25
C ILE A 647 -0.68 17.46 5.52
N THR A 648 -0.90 16.84 6.68
CA THR A 648 -0.88 17.51 8.00
C THR A 648 0.11 16.90 8.99
N SER A 649 0.59 15.68 8.75
CA SER A 649 1.63 15.06 9.56
C SER A 649 2.38 14.00 8.74
N MET A 650 3.69 13.88 8.95
CA MET A 650 4.57 12.95 8.25
C MET A 650 5.55 12.31 9.24
N ALA A 651 5.86 11.03 9.05
CA ALA A 651 6.96 10.37 9.76
C ALA A 651 7.52 9.23 8.89
N ALA A 652 8.80 8.90 9.04
CA ALA A 652 9.44 7.86 8.24
C ALA A 652 10.52 7.09 9.02
N THR A 653 10.59 5.78 8.82
CA THR A 653 11.67 4.92 9.33
C THR A 653 12.77 4.77 8.26
N ALA A 654 13.71 3.85 8.49
CA ALA A 654 14.64 3.38 7.46
C ALA A 654 13.99 2.51 6.36
N ASP A 655 12.69 2.19 6.50
CA ASP A 655 11.96 1.26 5.62
C ASP A 655 10.65 1.80 5.05
N GLN A 656 9.90 2.64 5.77
CA GLN A 656 8.58 3.15 5.35
C GLN A 656 8.41 4.63 5.65
N ALA A 657 7.67 5.34 4.80
CA ALA A 657 7.16 6.68 5.03
C ALA A 657 5.64 6.65 5.19
N ALA A 658 5.13 7.35 6.21
CA ALA A 658 3.71 7.49 6.49
C ALA A 658 3.29 8.97 6.43
N PHE A 659 2.24 9.25 5.68
CA PHE A 659 1.65 10.57 5.51
C PHE A 659 0.22 10.52 6.02
N ILE A 660 -0.14 11.39 6.96
CA ILE A 660 -1.55 11.66 7.27
C ILE A 660 -1.99 12.86 6.46
N LEU A 661 -3.08 12.68 5.72
CA LEU A 661 -3.76 13.75 5.01
C LEU A 661 -5.13 13.98 5.66
N SER A 662 -5.49 15.25 5.85
CA SER A 662 -6.71 15.68 6.55
C SER A 662 -7.52 16.65 5.70
N ILE A 663 -8.84 16.71 5.94
CA ILE A 663 -9.69 17.81 5.48
C ILE A 663 -9.95 18.75 6.67
N PRO A 664 -9.69 20.08 6.56
CA PRO A 664 -10.05 21.05 7.59
C PRO A 664 -11.56 21.28 7.71
N LYS A 665 -12.10 21.35 8.95
CA LYS A 665 -13.52 21.72 9.22
C LYS A 665 -13.86 23.14 8.80
N ARG A 666 -12.87 24.02 8.75
CA ARG A 666 -12.97 25.39 8.24
C ARG A 666 -12.08 25.46 7.01
N LYS A 667 -12.69 25.58 5.84
CA LYS A 667 -12.01 25.83 4.56
C LYS A 667 -11.14 27.08 4.71
N MET A 668 -9.82 26.96 4.68
CA MET A 668 -8.96 28.13 4.68
C MET A 668 -9.00 28.78 3.30
N MET A 669 -8.76 30.09 3.24
CA MET A 669 -8.57 30.77 1.96
C MET A 669 -7.16 30.44 1.45
N ASP A 670 -7.07 30.15 0.15
CA ASP A 670 -5.84 29.90 -0.61
C ASP A 670 -4.93 28.73 -0.16
N GLU A 671 -5.52 27.55 0.09
CA GLU A 671 -4.81 26.29 0.39
C GLU A 671 -4.05 25.67 -0.79
N THR A 672 -3.07 26.39 -1.37
CA THR A 672 -1.99 25.74 -2.14
C THR A 672 -1.01 25.07 -1.17
N GLN A 673 -0.75 23.79 -1.41
CA GLN A 673 0.27 23.00 -0.71
C GLN A 673 1.25 22.44 -1.74
N GLU A 674 2.53 22.48 -1.41
CA GLU A 674 3.60 21.90 -2.23
C GLU A 674 4.52 21.02 -1.38
N THR A 675 5.10 20.00 -2.01
CA THR A 675 6.05 19.06 -1.39
C THR A 675 7.39 19.10 -2.10
N LEU A 676 8.47 19.24 -1.33
CA LEU A 676 9.84 19.18 -1.83
C LEU A 676 10.59 18.00 -1.20
N ARG A 677 11.45 17.35 -1.99
CA ARG A 677 12.34 16.26 -1.55
C ARG A 677 13.80 16.68 -1.81
N THR A 678 14.66 16.65 -0.79
CA THR A 678 16.08 17.03 -0.92
C THR A 678 16.99 16.14 -0.07
N SER A 679 18.21 15.88 -0.53
CA SER A 679 19.22 15.14 0.25
C SER A 679 19.72 15.94 1.45
N ALA A 680 20.04 17.22 1.25
CA ALA A 680 20.34 18.18 2.31
C ALA A 680 19.08 18.90 2.80
N PHE A 681 19.16 19.60 3.95
CA PHE A 681 18.08 20.46 4.42
C PHE A 681 17.86 21.63 3.43
N PRO A 682 16.62 21.94 3.00
CA PRO A 682 16.34 22.80 1.84
C PRO A 682 16.43 24.32 2.12
N SER A 683 17.53 24.77 2.73
CA SER A 683 17.71 26.14 3.25
C SER A 683 17.67 27.25 2.18
N THR A 684 17.98 26.94 0.92
CA THR A 684 17.80 27.84 -0.23
C THR A 684 16.33 27.96 -0.61
N HIS A 685 15.66 26.82 -0.87
CA HIS A 685 14.26 26.77 -1.27
C HIS A 685 13.33 27.39 -0.21
N VAL A 686 13.62 27.25 1.09
CA VAL A 686 12.83 27.91 2.15
C VAL A 686 12.78 29.44 1.96
N LYS A 687 13.90 30.07 1.60
CA LYS A 687 13.97 31.52 1.36
C LYS A 687 13.21 31.91 0.08
N GLU A 688 13.36 31.10 -0.99
CA GLU A 688 12.61 31.28 -2.25
C GLU A 688 11.10 31.06 -2.10
N LYS A 689 10.68 30.31 -1.08
CA LYS A 689 9.28 30.01 -0.75
C LYS A 689 8.67 31.10 0.12
N TRP A 690 9.40 31.64 1.09
CA TRP A 690 8.97 32.82 1.84
C TRP A 690 8.70 34.03 0.93
N ALA A 691 9.51 34.25 -0.11
CA ALA A 691 9.28 35.27 -1.13
C ALA A 691 7.97 35.08 -1.96
N LYS A 692 7.28 33.95 -1.78
CA LYS A 692 6.01 33.59 -2.43
C LYS A 692 4.87 33.38 -1.41
N ASN A 693 5.05 33.83 -0.17
CA ASN A 693 4.17 33.59 0.99
C ASN A 693 3.89 32.09 1.27
N GLN A 694 4.82 31.21 0.87
CA GLN A 694 4.77 29.78 1.14
C GLN A 694 5.72 29.44 2.29
N TYR A 695 5.19 28.84 3.34
CA TYR A 695 5.89 28.62 4.61
C TYR A 695 5.96 27.12 4.93
N LEU A 696 7.04 26.71 5.60
CA LEU A 696 7.16 25.32 6.07
C LEU A 696 6.02 25.03 7.06
N ALA A 697 5.26 23.97 6.78
CA ALA A 697 4.14 23.51 7.60
C ALA A 697 4.43 22.15 8.27
N SER A 698 5.23 21.29 7.63
CA SER A 698 5.72 20.04 8.22
C SER A 698 7.02 19.61 7.53
N ILE A 699 7.97 19.07 8.29
CA ILE A 699 9.21 18.46 7.79
C ILE A 699 9.40 17.09 8.41
N CYS A 700 10.02 16.17 7.68
CA CYS A 700 10.58 14.93 8.24
C CYS A 700 11.81 14.48 7.44
N TYR A 701 12.61 13.57 8.00
CA TYR A 701 13.75 12.95 7.35
C TYR A 701 13.63 11.43 7.44
N GLY A 702 13.91 10.71 6.35
CA GLY A 702 13.82 9.26 6.32
C GLY A 702 13.99 8.68 4.93
N ARG A 703 13.74 7.39 4.75
CA ARG A 703 13.86 6.74 3.43
C ARG A 703 12.63 7.01 2.57
N THR A 704 12.86 7.44 1.34
CA THR A 704 11.79 7.90 0.43
C THR A 704 12.02 7.48 -1.02
N VAL A 705 13.25 7.13 -1.39
CA VAL A 705 13.73 7.00 -2.77
C VAL A 705 14.81 5.91 -2.83
N TRP A 706 14.77 5.04 -3.85
CA TRP A 706 15.97 4.37 -4.38
C TRP A 706 16.67 5.38 -5.28
N SER A 707 17.97 5.61 -5.13
CA SER A 707 18.69 6.79 -5.59
C SER A 707 18.73 6.97 -7.11
N TRP A 708 17.70 7.64 -7.64
CA TRP A 708 17.74 8.34 -8.91
C TRP A 708 18.18 9.78 -8.63
N TRP A 709 19.35 10.17 -9.12
CA TRP A 709 19.71 11.59 -9.12
C TRP A 709 19.09 12.28 -10.33
N GLU A 710 17.80 12.60 -10.23
CA GLU A 710 17.25 13.71 -11.00
C GLU A 710 17.73 15.00 -10.35
N THR A 711 18.86 15.54 -10.82
CA THR A 711 19.29 16.91 -10.54
C THR A 711 18.42 17.89 -11.32
N GLY A 712 17.15 17.96 -10.93
CA GLY A 712 16.14 18.91 -11.39
C GLY A 712 15.13 19.11 -10.27
N SER A 713 14.89 20.37 -9.87
CA SER A 713 13.90 20.66 -8.83
C SER A 713 12.49 20.46 -9.38
N GLU A 714 11.87 19.33 -9.04
CA GLU A 714 10.50 18.96 -9.43
C GLU A 714 9.47 19.82 -8.67
N ILE A 715 9.34 21.10 -9.06
CA ILE A 715 8.36 22.04 -8.49
C ILE A 715 6.99 21.78 -9.13
N LEU A 716 6.21 20.90 -8.49
CA LEU A 716 4.83 20.59 -8.85
C LEU A 716 3.90 21.78 -8.55
N LYS A 717 3.80 22.72 -9.50
CA LYS A 717 2.87 23.87 -9.43
C LYS A 717 1.47 23.47 -9.87
N ASN A 718 0.51 23.49 -8.95
CA ASN A 718 -0.91 23.55 -9.31
C ASN A 718 -1.28 24.98 -9.73
N HIS A 719 -1.47 25.21 -11.04
CA HIS A 719 -2.20 26.37 -11.54
C HIS A 719 -3.68 26.02 -11.72
N SER A 720 -4.54 26.53 -10.85
CA SER A 720 -5.99 26.50 -11.04
C SER A 720 -6.39 27.48 -12.16
N ASN A 721 -7.29 27.04 -13.04
CA ASN A 721 -7.73 27.85 -14.19
C ASN A 721 -8.56 29.07 -13.76
N VAL A 722 -8.09 30.26 -14.13
CA VAL A 722 -8.90 31.48 -14.27
C VAL A 722 -8.63 32.07 -15.67
N VAL A 723 -9.64 32.66 -16.29
CA VAL A 723 -9.72 32.88 -17.74
C VAL A 723 -8.75 33.96 -18.26
N GLY A 724 -8.07 33.67 -19.38
CA GLY A 724 -7.41 34.67 -20.21
C GLY A 724 -6.88 34.10 -21.53
N ARG A 725 -7.37 34.58 -22.68
CA ARG A 725 -6.73 34.32 -23.99
C ARG A 725 -5.59 35.33 -24.17
N GLY A 726 -4.37 34.86 -24.40
CA GLY A 726 -3.21 35.72 -24.66
C GLY A 726 -2.09 34.97 -25.37
N SER A 727 -1.53 35.59 -26.41
CA SER A 727 -0.40 35.06 -27.18
C SER A 727 0.90 35.10 -26.36
N MET A 728 1.71 34.04 -26.43
CA MET A 728 3.16 34.12 -26.19
C MET A 728 3.92 33.23 -27.18
N GLU A 729 4.69 33.86 -28.05
CA GLU A 729 5.74 33.23 -28.83
C GLU A 729 7.09 33.21 -28.08
N LYS A 730 7.99 32.32 -28.50
CA LYS A 730 9.46 32.47 -28.50
C LYS A 730 10.15 32.85 -27.18
N SER A 731 10.84 31.87 -26.58
CA SER A 731 12.29 31.96 -26.28
C SER A 731 12.87 30.58 -25.97
N ALA A 732 13.73 30.05 -26.85
CA ALA A 732 14.38 28.74 -26.68
C ALA A 732 15.74 28.69 -27.42
N VAL A 733 16.80 29.18 -26.75
CA VAL A 733 18.23 29.11 -27.14
C VAL A 733 19.07 29.46 -25.90
N LEU A 734 20.28 28.96 -25.66
CA LEU A 734 21.07 27.90 -26.33
C LEU A 734 20.84 26.53 -25.60
N ALA A 735 21.52 25.39 -25.83
CA ALA A 735 22.73 25.05 -26.60
C ALA A 735 22.64 23.62 -27.17
N GLY A 736 23.50 23.29 -28.14
CA GLY A 736 23.53 21.96 -28.75
C GLY A 736 24.92 21.50 -29.21
N TYR A 737 24.99 20.21 -29.55
CA TYR A 737 26.04 19.51 -30.32
C TYR A 737 27.51 19.64 -29.88
N VAL A 738 28.00 18.55 -29.26
CA VAL A 738 29.20 17.87 -29.77
C VAL A 738 28.89 16.37 -29.88
N THR A 739 29.02 15.80 -31.08
CA THR A 739 28.93 14.36 -31.33
C THR A 739 30.30 13.84 -31.74
N TRP A 740 30.74 12.71 -31.16
CA TRP A 740 31.90 11.97 -31.63
C TRP A 740 31.54 10.50 -31.88
N ARG A 741 31.68 10.07 -33.14
CA ARG A 741 31.75 8.64 -33.50
C ARG A 741 33.22 8.24 -33.44
N MET A 742 33.54 7.14 -32.78
CA MET A 742 34.75 6.37 -33.07
C MET A 742 34.37 5.09 -33.80
N ALA A 743 34.70 5.03 -35.09
CA ALA A 743 34.90 3.78 -35.80
C ALA A 743 36.41 3.50 -35.81
N HIS A 744 36.82 2.26 -35.55
CA HIS A 744 38.21 1.84 -35.71
C HIS A 744 38.32 0.98 -36.98
N SER A 745 39.08 1.47 -37.95
CA SER A 745 39.57 0.69 -39.09
C SER A 745 40.99 1.16 -39.40
N SER A 746 41.98 0.35 -39.03
CA SER A 746 43.39 0.70 -39.14
C SER A 746 43.87 0.68 -40.59
N SER A 747 44.63 1.68 -41.00
CA SER A 747 45.46 1.67 -42.21
C SER A 747 46.78 2.40 -41.94
N ASN A 748 47.82 2.06 -42.68
CA ASN A 748 49.20 2.34 -42.27
C ASN A 748 49.69 3.76 -42.62
N ILE A 749 50.63 4.19 -41.78
CA ILE A 749 51.90 4.89 -42.08
C ILE A 749 52.24 4.96 -43.59
N ASP A 750 52.58 6.15 -44.08
CA ASP A 750 53.89 6.45 -44.69
C ASP A 750 54.13 7.99 -44.76
N ASP A 751 55.30 8.39 -45.25
CA ASP A 751 56.07 9.57 -44.84
C ASP A 751 55.82 10.94 -45.56
N ASP A 752 56.51 11.94 -45.00
CA ASP A 752 57.21 13.06 -45.67
C ASP A 752 56.54 14.43 -45.92
N GLY A 753 57.36 15.51 -45.89
CA GLY A 753 57.11 16.63 -46.83
C GLY A 753 57.38 18.11 -46.51
N GLY A 754 57.98 18.54 -45.38
CA GLY A 754 58.36 19.97 -45.15
C GLY A 754 57.18 20.97 -44.94
N GLY A 755 57.42 22.27 -44.70
CA GLY A 755 58.68 23.02 -44.55
C GLY A 755 58.47 24.43 -43.95
N ASP A 756 59.55 25.21 -43.81
CA ASP A 756 59.62 26.53 -43.15
C ASP A 756 58.66 27.61 -43.73
N GLY A 757 58.28 28.69 -43.01
CA GLY A 757 58.64 29.14 -41.65
C GLY A 757 58.70 30.69 -41.55
N ASN A 758 59.02 31.20 -40.35
CA ASN A 758 59.50 32.57 -40.05
C ASN A 758 58.57 33.82 -40.20
N VAL A 759 58.73 34.94 -39.45
CA VAL A 759 59.26 35.18 -38.06
C VAL A 759 59.02 36.65 -37.59
N VAL A 760 58.94 36.89 -36.25
CA VAL A 760 59.23 38.18 -35.51
C VAL A 760 58.30 39.40 -35.78
N SER A 761 58.12 40.41 -34.90
CA SER A 761 58.76 40.83 -33.61
C SER A 761 57.73 41.06 -32.48
N GLU A 762 58.03 40.82 -31.19
CA GLU A 762 58.70 41.70 -30.17
C GLU A 762 57.96 43.01 -29.81
N ASP A 763 57.90 43.52 -28.57
CA ASP A 763 57.98 42.95 -27.19
C ASP A 763 57.25 44.02 -26.27
N SER A 764 57.26 44.16 -24.94
CA SER A 764 58.02 43.60 -23.81
C SER A 764 57.27 43.82 -22.47
N GLY A 765 57.76 43.19 -21.39
CA GLY A 765 57.37 43.58 -20.01
C GLY A 765 57.36 42.43 -18.98
N LYS A 766 58.37 42.39 -18.11
CA LYS A 766 58.45 41.46 -16.95
C LYS A 766 58.39 42.23 -15.63
N ILE A 767 57.93 41.54 -14.57
CA ILE A 767 58.30 41.61 -13.12
C ILE A 767 57.05 41.11 -12.32
N VAL A 768 57.03 39.92 -11.66
CA VAL A 768 57.79 39.44 -10.47
C VAL A 768 57.20 40.07 -9.17
N THR A 769 56.80 39.36 -8.11
CA THR A 769 57.54 38.37 -7.25
C THR A 769 56.61 37.55 -6.31
N ILE A 770 57.09 36.41 -5.74
CA ILE A 770 56.80 35.83 -4.37
C ILE A 770 55.35 35.30 -4.08
N GLU A 771 55.09 34.14 -3.40
CA GLU A 771 55.93 33.02 -2.90
C GLU A 771 55.15 31.67 -2.69
N LYS A 772 55.77 30.67 -2.04
CA LYS A 772 55.27 29.28 -1.83
C LYS A 772 54.93 28.95 -0.36
N GLN A 773 54.01 28.01 -0.14
CA GLN A 773 54.17 26.75 0.64
C GLN A 773 52.86 25.91 0.53
N GLU A 774 52.87 24.73 -0.10
CA GLU A 774 53.12 23.39 0.47
C GLU A 774 52.09 22.87 1.49
N PHE A 775 51.33 21.80 1.14
CA PHE A 775 51.65 20.45 1.65
C PHE A 775 50.95 19.27 0.91
N SER A 776 51.58 18.11 1.03
CA SER A 776 51.30 16.76 0.48
C SER A 776 49.83 16.25 0.45
N SER A 777 49.47 15.53 -0.63
CA SER A 777 48.90 14.16 -0.55
C SER A 777 49.08 13.36 -1.86
N LYS A 778 49.05 12.03 -1.77
CA LYS A 778 49.53 11.08 -2.81
C LYS A 778 48.43 10.51 -3.72
N ARG A 779 48.86 10.03 -4.90
CA ARG A 779 48.20 9.09 -5.83
C ARG A 779 47.33 8.05 -5.08
N MET A 780 46.20 7.58 -5.62
CA MET A 780 46.21 6.57 -6.69
C MET A 780 44.87 6.44 -7.45
N VAL A 781 44.95 6.04 -8.72
CA VAL A 781 43.81 5.57 -9.53
C VAL A 781 43.70 4.05 -9.37
N GLN A 782 42.48 3.53 -9.16
CA GLN A 782 42.22 2.08 -9.25
C GLN A 782 40.80 1.79 -9.76
N ASN A 783 40.66 0.72 -10.54
CA ASN A 783 39.41 0.30 -11.16
C ASN A 783 38.47 -0.36 -10.14
N ALA A 784 37.19 -0.01 -10.18
CA ALA A 784 36.17 -0.63 -9.34
C ALA A 784 35.76 -2.01 -9.89
N LEU A 785 36.40 -3.08 -9.41
CA LEU A 785 35.93 -4.44 -9.61
C LEU A 785 34.84 -4.76 -8.57
N LEU A 786 33.64 -5.18 -9.00
CA LEU A 786 32.57 -5.54 -8.08
C LEU A 786 32.80 -6.92 -7.48
N VAL A 787 32.93 -7.01 -6.15
CA VAL A 787 32.98 -8.27 -5.40
C VAL A 787 31.83 -8.28 -4.39
N PHE A 788 30.95 -9.27 -4.49
CA PHE A 788 29.99 -9.58 -3.44
C PHE A 788 30.71 -10.32 -2.30
N VAL A 789 30.54 -9.86 -1.06
CA VAL A 789 31.01 -10.55 0.14
C VAL A 789 29.80 -10.87 1.02
N ASP A 790 29.62 -12.15 1.32
CA ASP A 790 28.65 -12.62 2.31
C ASP A 790 29.34 -12.67 3.68
N MET A 791 28.80 -11.96 4.68
CA MET A 791 29.38 -11.88 6.03
C MET A 791 28.88 -13.04 6.91
N ALA A 792 29.12 -14.28 6.45
CA ALA A 792 28.65 -15.50 7.11
C ALA A 792 29.74 -16.56 7.41
N SER A 793 30.96 -16.44 6.86
CA SER A 793 32.07 -17.34 7.23
C SER A 793 33.46 -16.73 7.00
N GLY A 794 34.18 -16.40 8.07
CA GLY A 794 35.53 -15.84 8.00
C GLY A 794 36.61 -16.88 7.67
N LYS A 795 36.88 -17.12 6.37
CA LYS A 795 38.09 -17.80 5.88
C LYS A 795 38.32 -17.46 4.38
N TYR A 796 39.47 -16.89 4.06
CA TYR A 796 39.88 -16.62 2.67
C TYR A 796 40.74 -17.77 2.13
N LEU A 797 40.53 -18.13 0.88
CA LEU A 797 41.37 -19.11 0.16
C LEU A 797 41.50 -18.68 -1.30
N TRP A 798 42.69 -18.17 -1.67
CA TRP A 798 43.01 -17.80 -3.04
C TRP A 798 43.42 -19.03 -3.85
N ARG A 799 42.94 -19.14 -5.09
CA ARG A 799 43.52 -20.03 -6.10
C ARG A 799 43.48 -19.36 -7.46
N ASN A 800 44.66 -19.06 -8.01
CA ASN A 800 44.80 -18.50 -9.35
C ASN A 800 44.50 -19.59 -10.40
N PHE A 801 43.80 -19.22 -11.46
CA PHE A 801 43.94 -19.86 -12.76
C PHE A 801 44.38 -18.81 -13.78
N LYS A 802 45.44 -19.12 -14.53
CA LYS A 802 45.79 -18.41 -15.76
C LYS A 802 45.10 -19.11 -16.92
N ASN A 803 44.77 -18.36 -17.97
CA ASN A 803 44.48 -18.95 -19.28
C ASN A 803 45.79 -19.38 -19.94
N SER A 804 45.73 -20.49 -20.67
CA SER A 804 46.65 -20.85 -21.75
C SER A 804 45.94 -21.88 -22.63
N GLU A 805 45.82 -21.56 -23.92
CA GLU A 805 45.15 -22.33 -24.99
C GLU A 805 43.62 -22.43 -24.85
#